data_AF-A0A7C2DHN7-F1
#
_entry.id   AF-A0A7C2DHN7-F1
#
_cell.length_a   1.000
_cell.length_b   1.000
_cell.length_c   1.000
_cell.angle_alpha   90.00
_cell.angle_beta   90.00
_cell.angle_gamma   90.00
#
_symmetry.space_group_name_H-M   'P 1'
#
loop_
_entity.id
_entity.type
_entity.pdbx_description
1 polymer ?
#
loop_
_entity_poly.entity_id
_entity_poly.type
_entity_poly.pdbx_seq_one_letter_code
_entity_poly.pdbx_strand_id
1 'polypeptide(L)'
;YHDHCFDGAASAAFFSRFTRERFYNGAEYAYTGMAHKASQLFDEADFDGDENAIVDFKYSPSDRLTWWFDHHQSAFLSPEDQRDYERKKDSRRFYFDPEHRSCTEWIAHVARTVYGYEAPDLNELVHWAGIVDGADYESAEAAVAMREPAMKLTLVIEATKGSETVQHIIRLMQEKPLAEILEDPLVQEKFQPLYERHLQSIEIIRREGRCEKGVIFFDVTNYDLEGYNKFIPYYLFPEGTYTVSVSRASFRTKVSVGSNPWARVPPRHNLATLCERYGGGGHPRVGAISFPPGEVEAARRAGIDVILTDHHLPDAELPAAAAILNPNQPGCPYPNKNLCGAGVAFKLAQALMERDGWPPERIVRFTDSFLIMAAVATVADVVPLTGENRVIVKRGLDGIAKTRNPGLRALLESSGLGPGQPLTSFDLGFRIAPRLNAAGRMDHARAVIELFLTRDEERARAIAARLEELNAERQRTGEAIVREIVDRYGEEGPPPEKAGLVFYSPDWHRGVVGIVANRVAELYHRPVIVLGRDDRTGMAQGSGRSIPGFHLLSALEQMADVLAKFGGHRQAVGVTLEERRVAELEARFNEVALACLTEDDLMPELHLDAELRLEELNDKAAGEVLALAPYGCGNRQPVFLVRAAEVRQAEGFGKSGEHVRARLWQAGRVLFVRAWRCSSRLEELREGARIDAAITIEDDAWSAQRGFAPWSATMRDFRPAEP
;
A
#
# COMPACT_ATOMS: atom_id res chain seq x y z
N TYR A 1 -40.69 7.44 3.39
CA TYR A 1 -40.50 6.19 4.15
C TYR A 1 -39.00 5.92 4.30
N HIS A 2 -38.55 5.09 5.25
CA HIS A 2 -37.13 4.68 5.32
C HIS A 2 -36.76 3.84 4.10
N ASP A 3 -35.91 4.39 3.23
CA ASP A 3 -35.48 3.69 2.01
C ASP A 3 -34.53 2.56 2.33
N HIS A 4 -34.50 1.57 1.44
CA HIS A 4 -33.68 0.36 1.60
C HIS A 4 -33.96 -0.43 2.90
N CYS A 5 -35.16 -0.27 3.48
CA CYS A 5 -35.64 -1.01 4.64
C CYS A 5 -36.91 -1.80 4.25
N PHE A 6 -36.98 -3.09 4.62
CA PHE A 6 -38.17 -3.90 4.38
C PHE A 6 -39.39 -3.35 5.15
N ASP A 7 -39.22 -3.00 6.43
CA ASP A 7 -40.28 -2.40 7.25
C ASP A 7 -40.69 -1.02 6.73
N GLY A 8 -39.75 -0.23 6.19
CA GLY A 8 -40.04 1.04 5.53
C GLY A 8 -40.91 0.89 4.29
N ALA A 9 -40.65 -0.13 3.47
CA ALA A 9 -41.49 -0.44 2.31
C ALA A 9 -42.86 -1.01 2.73
N ALA A 10 -42.88 -1.93 3.70
CA ALA A 10 -44.09 -2.56 4.20
C ALA A 10 -45.03 -1.55 4.89
N SER A 11 -44.49 -0.62 5.66
CA SER A 11 -45.25 0.44 6.34
C SER A 11 -45.87 1.40 5.34
N ALA A 12 -45.15 1.78 4.28
CA ALA A 12 -45.69 2.57 3.17
C ALA A 12 -46.81 1.83 2.45
N ALA A 13 -46.64 0.55 2.15
CA ALA A 13 -47.66 -0.27 1.51
C ALA A 13 -48.93 -0.36 2.37
N PHE A 14 -48.79 -0.73 3.65
CA PHE A 14 -49.92 -0.86 4.55
C PHE A 14 -50.64 0.49 4.76
N PHE A 15 -49.89 1.57 4.97
CA PHE A 15 -50.46 2.91 5.14
C PHE A 15 -51.22 3.37 3.90
N SER A 16 -50.67 3.17 2.70
CA SER A 16 -51.36 3.51 1.45
C SER A 16 -52.63 2.71 1.24
N ARG A 17 -52.62 1.41 1.58
CA ARG A 17 -53.82 0.55 1.53
C ARG A 17 -54.89 1.03 2.51
N PHE A 18 -54.50 1.25 3.76
CA PHE A 18 -55.37 1.74 4.83
C PHE A 18 -56.01 3.09 4.47
N THR A 19 -55.21 4.07 4.04
CA THR A 19 -55.71 5.42 3.82
C THR A 19 -56.51 5.54 2.53
N ARG A 20 -56.18 4.77 1.48
CA ARG A 20 -56.99 4.65 0.25
C ARG A 20 -58.41 4.16 0.55
N GLU A 21 -58.54 3.11 1.36
CA GLU A 21 -59.83 2.49 1.63
C GLU A 21 -60.68 3.26 2.66
N ARG A 22 -60.04 4.06 3.52
CA ARG A 22 -60.74 4.76 4.62
C ARG A 22 -60.95 6.25 4.44
N PHE A 23 -60.05 6.93 3.74
CA PHE A 23 -60.08 8.39 3.65
C PHE A 23 -60.03 8.90 2.22
N TYR A 24 -59.20 8.30 1.36
CA TYR A 24 -58.83 8.87 0.07
C TYR A 24 -59.09 7.88 -1.07
N ASN A 25 -60.35 7.53 -1.28
CA ASN A 25 -60.74 6.63 -2.36
C ASN A 25 -60.44 7.28 -3.72
N GLY A 26 -59.66 6.59 -4.57
CA GLY A 26 -59.22 7.09 -5.87
C GLY A 26 -58.01 8.04 -5.83
N ALA A 27 -57.36 8.21 -4.67
CA ALA A 27 -56.14 9.02 -4.59
C ALA A 27 -54.94 8.34 -5.25
N GLU A 28 -54.06 9.17 -5.82
CA GLU A 28 -52.76 8.76 -6.35
C GLU A 28 -51.70 8.86 -5.24
N TYR A 29 -50.79 7.88 -5.17
CA TYR A 29 -49.72 7.84 -4.18
C TYR A 29 -48.36 7.96 -4.86
N ALA A 30 -47.62 9.00 -4.46
CA ALA A 30 -46.20 9.15 -4.75
C ALA A 30 -45.39 8.71 -3.51
N TYR A 31 -44.23 8.09 -3.75
CA TYR A 31 -43.40 7.54 -2.69
C TYR A 31 -42.00 8.13 -2.76
N THR A 32 -41.53 8.69 -1.66
CA THR A 32 -40.15 9.20 -1.54
C THR A 32 -39.40 8.40 -0.48
N GLY A 33 -38.32 7.76 -0.91
CA GLY A 33 -37.41 7.01 -0.04
C GLY A 33 -36.40 7.94 0.63
N MET A 34 -36.28 7.84 1.96
CA MET A 34 -35.39 8.67 2.75
C MET A 34 -34.32 7.82 3.43
N ALA A 35 -33.05 8.29 3.39
CA ALA A 35 -31.93 7.65 4.07
C ALA A 35 -31.34 8.59 5.13
N HIS A 36 -30.82 8.04 6.23
CA HIS A 36 -30.20 8.83 7.28
C HIS A 36 -28.92 9.54 6.80
N LYS A 37 -28.91 10.89 6.81
CA LYS A 37 -27.74 11.73 6.50
C LYS A 37 -27.31 12.56 7.72
N ALA A 38 -26.05 12.99 7.74
CA ALA A 38 -25.44 13.71 8.87
C ALA A 38 -25.90 15.17 9.03
N SER A 39 -26.52 15.78 8.01
CA SER A 39 -27.06 17.15 8.06
C SER A 39 -28.35 17.24 7.24
N GLN A 40 -29.37 17.87 7.84
CA GLN A 40 -30.72 18.22 7.37
C GLN A 40 -31.46 17.15 6.55
N LEU A 41 -32.54 16.59 7.13
CA LEU A 41 -33.20 15.38 6.62
C LEU A 41 -34.37 15.62 5.67
N PHE A 42 -34.98 16.81 5.66
CA PHE A 42 -36.16 17.11 4.85
C PHE A 42 -36.00 18.48 4.18
N ASP A 43 -36.35 18.57 2.91
CA ASP A 43 -36.64 19.84 2.24
C ASP A 43 -38.15 20.11 2.34
N GLU A 44 -38.55 21.37 2.52
CA GLU A 44 -39.98 21.73 2.54
C GLU A 44 -40.65 21.43 1.18
N ALA A 45 -39.84 21.37 0.11
CA ALA A 45 -40.26 20.94 -1.21
C ALA A 45 -40.61 19.44 -1.30
N ASP A 46 -40.18 18.60 -0.35
CA ASP A 46 -40.53 17.17 -0.31
C ASP A 46 -41.99 16.94 0.11
N PHE A 47 -42.65 17.97 0.67
CA PHE A 47 -44.07 17.95 1.05
C PHE A 47 -44.91 18.67 -0.03
N ASP A 48 -45.07 18.00 -1.17
CA ASP A 48 -45.69 18.53 -2.40
C ASP A 48 -47.11 18.01 -2.67
N GLY A 49 -47.62 17.09 -1.84
CA GLY A 49 -48.96 16.53 -1.97
C GLY A 49 -50.05 17.31 -1.21
N ASP A 50 -51.31 17.04 -1.57
CA ASP A 50 -52.49 17.51 -0.81
C ASP A 50 -52.51 16.96 0.62
N GLU A 51 -51.96 15.76 0.80
CA GLU A 51 -51.75 15.06 2.07
C GLU A 51 -50.31 14.53 2.06
N ASN A 52 -49.58 14.72 3.15
CA ASN A 52 -48.18 14.30 3.25
C ASN A 52 -47.98 13.40 4.47
N ALA A 53 -47.41 12.22 4.24
CA ALA A 53 -47.21 11.23 5.28
C ALA A 53 -45.73 10.82 5.39
N ILE A 54 -45.23 10.81 6.62
CA ILE A 54 -43.97 10.15 6.95
C ILE A 54 -44.31 8.86 7.71
N VAL A 55 -43.90 7.72 7.15
CA VAL A 55 -44.01 6.41 7.80
C VAL A 55 -42.63 5.80 7.89
N ASP A 56 -42.32 5.22 9.05
CA ASP A 56 -41.01 4.64 9.33
C ASP A 56 -39.87 5.61 9.05
N PHE A 57 -39.94 6.84 9.58
CA PHE A 57 -38.83 7.78 9.50
C PHE A 57 -39.00 8.92 10.49
N LYS A 58 -37.92 9.68 10.67
CA LYS A 58 -37.81 10.77 11.64
C LYS A 58 -38.93 11.81 11.48
N TYR A 59 -39.33 12.41 12.60
CA TYR A 59 -40.33 13.48 12.64
C TYR A 59 -39.86 14.74 11.91
N SER A 60 -40.79 15.43 11.27
CA SER A 60 -40.60 16.79 10.74
C SER A 60 -41.63 17.74 11.39
N PRO A 61 -41.21 18.91 11.89
CA PRO A 61 -42.14 19.90 12.44
C PRO A 61 -42.90 20.70 11.37
N SER A 62 -42.68 20.42 10.07
CA SER A 62 -43.37 21.10 8.97
C SER A 62 -44.89 21.11 9.17
N ASP A 63 -45.52 22.23 8.86
CA ASP A 63 -46.98 22.37 8.89
C ASP A 63 -47.66 21.68 7.70
N ARG A 64 -46.90 21.24 6.70
CA ARG A 64 -47.40 20.46 5.56
C ARG A 64 -47.49 18.96 5.84
N LEU A 65 -46.85 18.47 6.91
CA LEU A 65 -46.95 17.08 7.33
C LEU A 65 -48.34 16.82 7.92
N THR A 66 -49.10 15.90 7.33
CA THR A 66 -50.48 15.59 7.76
C THR A 66 -50.61 14.25 8.47
N TRP A 67 -49.68 13.32 8.24
CA TRP A 67 -49.62 12.03 8.91
C TRP A 67 -48.20 11.66 9.32
N TRP A 68 -48.06 11.03 10.49
CA TRP A 68 -46.78 10.52 10.93
C TRP A 68 -46.88 9.23 11.75
N PHE A 69 -46.02 8.27 11.45
CA PHE A 69 -45.85 7.02 12.19
C PHE A 69 -44.37 6.68 12.35
N ASP A 70 -43.94 6.44 13.58
CA ASP A 70 -42.60 5.93 13.89
C ASP A 70 -42.59 5.14 15.22
N HIS A 71 -41.65 4.21 15.39
CA HIS A 71 -41.35 3.55 16.68
C HIS A 71 -39.88 3.74 17.09
N HIS A 72 -39.04 4.39 16.28
CA HIS A 72 -37.63 4.50 16.59
C HIS A 72 -37.38 5.46 17.76
N GLN A 73 -36.55 5.06 18.73
CA GLN A 73 -36.16 5.97 19.83
C GLN A 73 -35.46 7.24 19.33
N SER A 74 -34.86 7.19 18.15
CA SER A 74 -34.24 8.32 17.45
C SER A 74 -35.19 9.07 16.50
N ALA A 75 -36.51 8.92 16.68
CA ALA A 75 -37.55 9.56 15.86
C ALA A 75 -37.43 11.09 15.81
N PHE A 76 -37.04 11.71 16.92
CA PHE A 76 -36.91 13.16 17.04
C PHE A 76 -35.45 13.60 16.87
N LEU A 77 -35.23 14.61 16.02
CA LEU A 77 -33.90 15.19 15.80
C LEU A 77 -33.51 16.18 16.91
N SER A 78 -34.50 16.80 17.53
CA SER A 78 -34.33 17.77 18.59
C SER A 78 -35.42 17.66 19.66
N PRO A 79 -35.19 18.17 20.88
CA PRO A 79 -36.24 18.35 21.87
C PRO A 79 -37.36 19.32 21.42
N GLU A 80 -37.11 20.15 20.41
CA GLU A 80 -38.11 21.05 19.82
C GLU A 80 -39.10 20.29 18.95
N ASP A 81 -38.60 19.37 18.14
CA ASP A 81 -39.42 18.44 17.34
C ASP A 81 -40.35 17.61 18.23
N GLN A 82 -39.80 17.08 19.33
CA GLN A 82 -40.60 16.33 20.30
C GLN A 82 -41.70 17.22 20.92
N ARG A 83 -41.38 18.47 21.26
CA ARG A 83 -42.37 19.42 21.78
C ARG A 83 -43.43 19.80 20.74
N ASP A 84 -43.09 19.83 19.45
CA ASP A 84 -44.06 20.06 18.38
C ASP A 84 -44.99 18.87 18.20
N TYR A 85 -44.44 17.66 18.17
CA TYR A 85 -45.23 16.42 18.16
C TYR A 85 -46.22 16.37 19.33
N GLU A 86 -45.77 16.70 20.55
CA GLU A 86 -46.65 16.70 21.74
C GLU A 86 -47.84 17.66 21.61
N ARG A 87 -47.75 18.71 20.78
CA ARG A 87 -48.89 19.59 20.47
C ARG A 87 -49.79 19.02 19.39
N LYS A 88 -49.22 18.32 18.39
CA LYS A 88 -49.94 17.79 17.22
C LYS A 88 -50.54 16.39 17.44
N LYS A 89 -50.08 15.62 18.44
CA LYS A 89 -50.47 14.22 18.67
C LYS A 89 -51.98 13.99 18.87
N ASP A 90 -52.69 14.97 19.43
CA ASP A 90 -54.13 14.84 19.70
C ASP A 90 -55.00 14.93 18.43
N SER A 91 -54.41 15.29 17.29
CA SER A 91 -55.09 15.35 15.99
C SER A 91 -55.53 13.98 15.45
N ARG A 92 -55.17 12.87 16.11
CA ARG A 92 -55.36 11.49 15.64
C ARG A 92 -54.81 11.32 14.22
N ARG A 93 -53.61 11.82 13.95
CA ARG A 93 -52.89 11.60 12.68
C ARG A 93 -51.39 11.36 12.89
N PHE A 94 -50.89 11.54 14.12
CA PHE A 94 -49.49 11.44 14.48
C PHE A 94 -49.33 10.42 15.61
N TYR A 95 -48.60 9.34 15.35
CA TYR A 95 -48.53 8.18 16.23
C TYR A 95 -47.08 7.73 16.44
N PHE A 96 -46.64 7.76 17.68
CA PHE A 96 -45.30 7.35 18.09
C PHE A 96 -45.38 6.40 19.27
N ASP A 97 -44.77 5.23 19.15
CA ASP A 97 -44.64 4.29 20.26
C ASP A 97 -43.32 3.51 20.19
N PRO A 98 -42.33 3.84 21.03
CA PRO A 98 -41.04 3.17 21.01
C PRO A 98 -41.03 1.77 21.63
N GLU A 99 -42.15 1.31 22.19
CA GLU A 99 -42.30 -0.07 22.69
C GLU A 99 -42.65 -1.06 21.55
N HIS A 100 -43.09 -0.56 20.39
CA HIS A 100 -43.31 -1.39 19.20
C HIS A 100 -41.99 -1.72 18.49
N ARG A 101 -41.97 -2.85 17.79
CA ARG A 101 -40.77 -3.41 17.13
C ARG A 101 -40.71 -3.16 15.63
N SER A 102 -41.82 -2.69 15.03
CA SER A 102 -41.94 -2.42 13.60
C SER A 102 -42.98 -1.31 13.40
N CYS A 103 -42.70 -0.40 12.46
CA CYS A 103 -43.62 0.62 12.02
C CYS A 103 -44.84 0.01 11.33
N THR A 104 -44.65 -1.06 10.56
CA THR A 104 -45.76 -1.77 9.89
C THR A 104 -46.73 -2.37 10.91
N GLU A 105 -46.21 -3.04 11.95
CA GLU A 105 -47.05 -3.55 13.06
C GLU A 105 -47.77 -2.41 13.80
N TRP A 106 -47.07 -1.30 14.03
CA TRP A 106 -47.63 -0.14 14.70
C TRP A 106 -48.78 0.50 13.89
N ILE A 107 -48.59 0.71 12.59
CA ILE A 107 -49.62 1.23 11.69
C ILE A 107 -50.82 0.28 11.65
N ALA A 108 -50.60 -1.04 11.54
CA ALA A 108 -51.67 -2.03 11.55
C ALA A 108 -52.44 -2.03 12.88
N HIS A 109 -51.73 -1.90 14.01
CA HIS A 109 -52.33 -1.76 15.32
C HIS A 109 -53.24 -0.52 15.39
N VAL A 110 -52.72 0.66 15.03
CA VAL A 110 -53.46 1.93 15.05
C VAL A 110 -54.64 1.90 14.09
N ALA A 111 -54.47 1.38 12.87
CA ALA A 111 -55.53 1.25 11.88
C ALA A 111 -56.71 0.45 12.45
N ARG A 112 -56.44 -0.65 13.15
CA ARG A 112 -57.45 -1.48 13.81
C ARG A 112 -58.07 -0.81 15.03
N THR A 113 -57.26 -0.34 15.97
CA THR A 113 -57.75 0.09 17.29
C THR A 113 -58.34 1.49 17.28
N VAL A 114 -57.81 2.39 16.44
CA VAL A 114 -58.27 3.78 16.36
C VAL A 114 -59.30 3.98 15.25
N TYR A 115 -59.14 3.30 14.12
CA TYR A 115 -59.97 3.53 12.93
C TYR A 115 -60.85 2.35 12.51
N GLY A 116 -60.79 1.21 13.22
CA GLY A 116 -61.60 0.03 12.91
C GLY A 116 -61.33 -0.53 11.52
N TYR A 117 -60.09 -0.40 11.02
CA TYR A 117 -59.64 -0.93 9.74
C TYR A 117 -58.80 -2.19 9.92
N GLU A 118 -59.09 -3.21 9.13
CA GLU A 118 -58.31 -4.45 9.07
C GLU A 118 -58.10 -4.83 7.61
N ALA A 119 -56.91 -5.36 7.31
CA ALA A 119 -56.55 -5.93 6.02
C ALA A 119 -55.95 -7.33 6.26
N PRO A 120 -56.78 -8.37 6.47
CA PRO A 120 -56.30 -9.70 6.86
C PRO A 120 -55.38 -10.36 5.83
N ASP A 121 -55.53 -9.99 4.56
CA ASP A 121 -54.68 -10.36 3.44
C ASP A 121 -53.25 -9.81 3.57
N LEU A 122 -53.04 -8.72 4.34
CA LEU A 122 -51.71 -8.17 4.63
C LEU A 122 -51.09 -8.70 5.92
N ASN A 123 -51.71 -9.66 6.62
CA ASN A 123 -51.16 -10.22 7.86
C ASN A 123 -49.78 -10.87 7.67
N GLU A 124 -49.53 -11.49 6.51
CA GLU A 124 -48.20 -12.03 6.16
C GLU A 124 -47.14 -10.92 6.11
N LEU A 125 -47.46 -9.79 5.46
CA LEU A 125 -46.57 -8.63 5.35
C LEU A 125 -46.25 -8.06 6.73
N VAL A 126 -47.28 -7.86 7.57
CA VAL A 126 -47.14 -7.34 8.94
C VAL A 126 -46.27 -8.27 9.79
N HIS A 127 -46.52 -9.58 9.73
CA HIS A 127 -45.74 -10.58 10.47
C HIS A 127 -44.25 -10.54 10.10
N TRP A 128 -43.94 -10.52 8.80
CA TRP A 128 -42.57 -10.50 8.32
C TRP A 128 -41.86 -9.17 8.57
N ALA A 129 -42.58 -8.05 8.54
CA ALA A 129 -42.03 -6.75 8.90
C ALA A 129 -41.52 -6.73 10.35
N GLY A 130 -42.28 -7.30 11.29
CA GLY A 130 -41.85 -7.46 12.68
C GLY A 130 -40.60 -8.35 12.86
N ILE A 131 -40.53 -9.49 12.15
CA ILE A 131 -39.39 -10.41 12.23
C ILE A 131 -38.12 -9.77 11.64
N VAL A 132 -38.23 -9.14 10.46
CA VAL A 132 -37.07 -8.60 9.74
C VAL A 132 -36.49 -7.40 10.47
N ASP A 133 -37.32 -6.45 10.92
CA ASP A 133 -36.86 -5.25 11.61
C ASP A 133 -36.28 -5.58 13.00
N GLY A 134 -37.00 -6.43 13.76
CA GLY A 134 -36.55 -6.91 15.07
C GLY A 134 -35.36 -7.87 15.02
N ALA A 135 -34.99 -8.36 13.83
CA ALA A 135 -34.01 -9.43 13.64
C ALA A 135 -34.31 -10.70 14.48
N ASP A 136 -35.60 -10.98 14.72
CA ASP A 136 -36.09 -12.01 15.66
C ASP A 136 -36.27 -13.38 14.96
N TYR A 137 -35.25 -13.81 14.21
CA TYR A 137 -35.29 -15.11 13.55
C TYR A 137 -35.06 -16.24 14.56
N GLU A 138 -35.73 -17.39 14.34
CA GLU A 138 -35.61 -18.57 15.21
C GLU A 138 -34.16 -19.09 15.34
N SER A 139 -33.34 -18.91 14.29
CA SER A 139 -31.95 -19.32 14.27
C SER A 139 -31.13 -18.55 13.23
N ALA A 140 -29.80 -18.64 13.33
CA ALA A 140 -28.90 -18.15 12.29
C ALA A 140 -29.15 -18.84 10.94
N GLU A 141 -29.54 -20.11 10.92
CA GLU A 141 -29.91 -20.82 9.69
C GLU A 141 -31.15 -20.20 9.06
N ALA A 142 -32.20 -19.95 9.85
CA ALA A 142 -33.40 -19.27 9.36
C ALA A 142 -33.04 -17.90 8.74
N ALA A 143 -32.16 -17.14 9.39
CA ALA A 143 -31.72 -15.81 8.93
C ALA A 143 -30.79 -15.82 7.69
N VAL A 144 -30.18 -16.96 7.34
CA VAL A 144 -29.17 -17.06 6.26
C VAL A 144 -29.66 -17.89 5.07
N ALA A 145 -30.49 -18.90 5.31
CA ALA A 145 -30.94 -19.82 4.26
C ALA A 145 -31.91 -19.19 3.25
N MET A 146 -32.47 -18.01 3.55
CA MET A 146 -33.40 -17.27 2.68
C MET A 146 -34.54 -18.14 2.14
N ARG A 147 -35.14 -18.97 3.01
CA ARG A 147 -36.21 -19.89 2.60
C ARG A 147 -37.50 -19.16 2.25
N GLU A 148 -37.75 -18.05 2.95
CA GLU A 148 -39.03 -17.34 2.92
C GLU A 148 -39.02 -16.20 1.89
N PRO A 149 -40.14 -15.92 1.20
CA PRO A 149 -40.23 -14.84 0.21
C PRO A 149 -39.85 -13.47 0.77
N ALA A 150 -40.24 -13.17 2.02
CA ALA A 150 -39.92 -11.92 2.70
C ALA A 150 -38.41 -11.65 2.78
N MET A 151 -37.61 -12.69 3.07
CA MET A 151 -36.16 -12.57 3.15
C MET A 151 -35.51 -12.29 1.81
N LYS A 152 -36.05 -12.90 0.74
CA LYS A 152 -35.58 -12.68 -0.63
C LYS A 152 -35.94 -11.27 -1.11
N LEU A 153 -37.13 -10.78 -0.76
CA LEU A 153 -37.54 -9.40 -1.01
C LEU A 153 -36.71 -8.39 -0.21
N THR A 154 -36.38 -8.71 1.05
CA THR A 154 -35.47 -7.91 1.88
C THR A 154 -34.12 -7.72 1.19
N LEU A 155 -33.55 -8.80 0.64
CA LEU A 155 -32.30 -8.74 -0.13
C LEU A 155 -32.39 -7.78 -1.32
N VAL A 156 -33.52 -7.79 -2.05
CA VAL A 156 -33.74 -6.87 -3.18
C VAL A 156 -33.88 -5.42 -2.71
N ILE A 157 -34.69 -5.18 -1.68
CA ILE A 157 -34.97 -3.83 -1.15
C ILE A 157 -33.70 -3.18 -0.61
N GLU A 158 -32.89 -3.92 0.15
CA GLU A 158 -31.66 -3.40 0.77
C GLU A 158 -30.55 -3.12 -0.26
N ALA A 159 -30.49 -3.88 -1.36
CA ALA A 159 -29.35 -3.84 -2.29
C ALA A 159 -29.61 -3.13 -3.62
N THR A 160 -30.86 -2.84 -3.97
CA THR A 160 -31.18 -2.08 -5.19
C THR A 160 -30.71 -0.64 -5.08
N LYS A 161 -30.20 -0.08 -6.19
CA LYS A 161 -29.78 1.34 -6.25
C LYS A 161 -30.95 2.19 -6.71
N GLY A 162 -31.23 3.26 -5.98
CA GLY A 162 -32.37 4.14 -6.24
C GLY A 162 -33.70 3.54 -5.75
N SER A 163 -34.73 4.37 -5.64
CA SER A 163 -35.97 3.99 -4.98
C SER A 163 -37.01 3.35 -5.92
N GLU A 164 -36.84 3.42 -7.25
CA GLU A 164 -37.87 2.99 -8.22
C GLU A 164 -38.34 1.53 -8.03
N THR A 165 -37.39 0.60 -7.86
CA THR A 165 -37.72 -0.81 -7.61
C THR A 165 -38.43 -0.99 -6.27
N VAL A 166 -37.99 -0.28 -5.24
CA VAL A 166 -38.64 -0.31 -3.92
C VAL A 166 -40.07 0.24 -4.01
N GLN A 167 -40.29 1.35 -4.72
CA GLN A 167 -41.61 1.91 -4.96
C GLN A 167 -42.53 0.97 -5.76
N HIS A 168 -41.99 0.23 -6.73
CA HIS A 168 -42.73 -0.83 -7.42
C HIS A 168 -43.16 -1.93 -6.44
N ILE A 169 -42.24 -2.40 -5.59
CA ILE A 169 -42.52 -3.40 -4.56
C ILE A 169 -43.58 -2.89 -3.57
N ILE A 170 -43.51 -1.62 -3.14
CA ILE A 170 -44.52 -1.00 -2.26
C ILE A 170 -45.92 -1.06 -2.88
N ARG A 171 -46.05 -0.84 -4.20
CA ARG A 171 -47.34 -0.95 -4.89
C ARG A 171 -47.85 -2.39 -4.92
N LEU A 172 -46.97 -3.36 -5.15
CA LEU A 172 -47.34 -4.78 -5.15
C LEU A 172 -47.72 -5.29 -3.74
N MET A 173 -46.99 -4.86 -2.71
CA MET A 173 -47.23 -5.22 -1.30
C MET A 173 -48.61 -4.82 -0.78
N GLN A 174 -49.32 -3.91 -1.46
CA GLN A 174 -50.67 -3.50 -1.09
C GLN A 174 -51.74 -4.54 -1.42
N GLU A 175 -51.47 -5.46 -2.34
CA GLU A 175 -52.51 -6.29 -2.96
C GLU A 175 -52.08 -7.75 -3.21
N LYS A 176 -50.78 -8.04 -3.19
CA LYS A 176 -50.25 -9.37 -3.53
C LYS A 176 -49.56 -10.05 -2.35
N PRO A 177 -49.68 -11.39 -2.22
CA PRO A 177 -48.85 -12.19 -1.31
C PRO A 177 -47.37 -12.05 -1.63
N LEU A 178 -46.49 -12.17 -0.62
CA LEU A 178 -45.04 -11.95 -0.81
C LEU A 178 -44.42 -12.92 -1.83
N ALA A 179 -44.94 -14.14 -1.94
CA ALA A 179 -44.52 -15.12 -2.93
C ALA A 179 -44.79 -14.64 -4.38
N GLU A 180 -45.94 -14.03 -4.64
CA GLU A 180 -46.29 -13.51 -5.97
C GLU A 180 -45.48 -12.25 -6.33
N ILE A 181 -45.16 -11.42 -5.34
CA ILE A 181 -44.28 -10.26 -5.54
C ILE A 181 -42.89 -10.71 -5.93
N LEU A 182 -42.40 -11.78 -5.31
CA LEU A 182 -41.10 -12.34 -5.66
C LEU A 182 -41.07 -12.84 -7.11
N GLU A 183 -42.18 -13.35 -7.65
CA GLU A 183 -42.28 -13.79 -9.05
C GLU A 183 -42.38 -12.64 -10.07
N ASP A 184 -42.53 -11.39 -9.62
CA ASP A 184 -42.57 -10.23 -10.51
C ASP A 184 -41.27 -10.13 -11.33
N PRO A 185 -41.34 -9.91 -12.66
CA PRO A 185 -40.16 -9.88 -13.53
C PRO A 185 -39.11 -8.85 -13.11
N LEU A 186 -39.52 -7.67 -12.64
CA LEU A 186 -38.59 -6.62 -12.18
C LEU A 186 -37.87 -7.06 -10.91
N VAL A 187 -38.59 -7.72 -10.00
CA VAL A 187 -38.04 -8.23 -8.74
C VAL A 187 -37.08 -9.40 -9.00
N GLN A 188 -37.45 -10.35 -9.86
CA GLN A 188 -36.60 -11.49 -10.23
C GLN A 188 -35.29 -11.05 -10.90
N GLU A 189 -35.35 -10.07 -11.80
CA GLU A 189 -34.17 -9.52 -12.47
C GLU A 189 -33.14 -9.01 -11.45
N LYS A 190 -33.59 -8.37 -10.38
CA LYS A 190 -32.71 -7.87 -9.31
C LYS A 190 -32.29 -8.97 -8.33
N PHE A 191 -33.21 -9.89 -8.00
CA PHE A 191 -32.98 -10.93 -7.00
C PHE A 191 -31.87 -11.90 -7.39
N GLN A 192 -31.88 -12.42 -8.61
CA GLN A 192 -30.99 -13.49 -9.04
C GLN A 192 -29.48 -13.19 -8.82
N PRO A 193 -28.93 -12.06 -9.30
CA PRO A 193 -27.52 -11.74 -9.07
C PRO A 193 -27.19 -11.48 -7.59
N LEU A 194 -28.14 -10.94 -6.83
CA LEU A 194 -27.97 -10.70 -5.40
C LEU A 194 -27.92 -12.01 -4.61
N TYR A 195 -28.77 -12.98 -4.98
CA TYR A 195 -28.79 -14.30 -4.36
C TYR A 195 -27.51 -15.08 -4.64
N GLU A 196 -27.00 -15.03 -5.88
CA GLU A 196 -25.70 -15.61 -6.22
C GLU A 196 -24.56 -14.99 -5.41
N ARG A 197 -24.57 -13.66 -5.24
CA ARG A 197 -23.60 -12.95 -4.39
C ARG A 197 -23.73 -13.36 -2.92
N HIS A 198 -24.95 -13.55 -2.42
CA HIS A 198 -25.19 -14.06 -1.06
C HIS A 198 -24.57 -15.46 -0.87
N LEU A 199 -24.80 -16.39 -1.81
CA LEU A 199 -24.19 -17.72 -1.76
C LEU A 199 -22.66 -17.68 -1.80
N GLN A 200 -22.08 -16.81 -2.65
CA GLN A 200 -20.64 -16.58 -2.70
C GLN A 200 -20.10 -16.03 -1.38
N SER A 201 -20.84 -15.12 -0.72
CA SER A 201 -20.44 -14.57 0.57
C SER A 201 -20.36 -15.64 1.66
N ILE A 202 -21.28 -16.62 1.66
CA ILE A 202 -21.25 -17.75 2.59
C ILE A 202 -19.98 -18.57 2.36
N GLU A 203 -19.62 -18.88 1.11
CA GLU A 203 -18.43 -19.67 0.81
C GLU A 203 -17.13 -18.94 1.16
N ILE A 204 -17.06 -17.64 0.86
CA ILE A 204 -15.91 -16.81 1.22
C ILE A 204 -15.74 -16.78 2.74
N ILE A 205 -16.80 -16.49 3.50
CA ILE A 205 -16.71 -16.43 4.97
C ILE A 205 -16.42 -17.81 5.56
N ARG A 206 -16.91 -18.90 4.97
CA ARG A 206 -16.56 -20.27 5.37
C ARG A 206 -15.07 -20.54 5.20
N ARG A 207 -14.47 -20.07 4.11
CA ARG A 207 -13.04 -20.29 3.83
C ARG A 207 -12.13 -19.39 4.68
N GLU A 208 -12.46 -18.11 4.80
CA GLU A 208 -11.63 -17.12 5.50
C GLU A 208 -11.89 -17.07 7.01
N GLY A 209 -13.01 -17.64 7.45
CA GLY A 209 -13.47 -17.62 8.82
C GLY A 209 -12.76 -18.62 9.73
N ARG A 210 -12.48 -18.17 10.95
CA ARG A 210 -12.06 -19.02 12.07
C ARG A 210 -12.73 -18.58 13.35
N CYS A 211 -13.00 -19.52 14.25
CA CYS A 211 -13.58 -19.24 15.57
C CYS A 211 -12.56 -19.61 16.65
N GLU A 212 -12.15 -18.63 17.45
CA GLU A 212 -11.18 -18.81 18.54
C GLU A 212 -11.74 -18.18 19.82
N LYS A 213 -11.80 -18.98 20.91
CA LYS A 213 -12.27 -18.53 22.23
C LYS A 213 -13.63 -17.82 22.19
N GLY A 214 -14.53 -18.25 21.31
CA GLY A 214 -15.86 -17.67 21.14
C GLY A 214 -15.89 -16.36 20.32
N VAL A 215 -14.82 -16.02 19.60
CA VAL A 215 -14.78 -14.90 18.66
C VAL A 215 -14.52 -15.42 17.25
N ILE A 216 -15.37 -15.05 16.31
CA ILE A 216 -15.27 -15.40 14.89
C ILE A 216 -14.48 -14.29 14.17
N PHE A 217 -13.40 -14.65 13.49
CA PHE A 217 -12.57 -13.74 12.72
C PHE A 217 -12.59 -14.10 11.24
N PHE A 218 -12.77 -13.11 10.37
CA PHE A 218 -12.63 -13.28 8.92
C PHE A 218 -12.23 -11.97 8.24
N ASP A 219 -11.40 -12.07 7.21
CA ASP A 219 -10.97 -10.95 6.39
C ASP A 219 -11.46 -11.16 4.95
N VAL A 220 -12.31 -10.24 4.48
CA VAL A 220 -12.88 -10.29 3.14
C VAL A 220 -12.34 -9.19 2.22
N THR A 221 -11.26 -8.50 2.61
CA THR A 221 -10.69 -7.36 1.88
C THR A 221 -10.10 -7.73 0.51
N ASN A 222 -9.82 -9.02 0.27
CA ASN A 222 -9.35 -9.53 -1.02
C ASN A 222 -10.47 -9.91 -1.98
N TYR A 223 -11.74 -9.77 -1.57
CA TYR A 223 -12.92 -10.13 -2.35
C TYR A 223 -13.77 -8.89 -2.64
N ASP A 224 -14.53 -8.93 -3.73
CA ASP A 224 -15.53 -7.91 -4.06
C ASP A 224 -16.81 -8.08 -3.22
N LEU A 225 -16.63 -8.01 -1.91
CA LEU A 225 -17.66 -8.26 -0.90
C LEU A 225 -18.04 -6.95 -0.20
N GLU A 226 -18.72 -6.07 -0.93
CA GLU A 226 -19.29 -4.84 -0.38
C GLU A 226 -20.63 -5.16 0.30
N GLY A 227 -20.56 -5.48 1.60
CA GLY A 227 -21.71 -5.92 2.39
C GLY A 227 -21.98 -7.43 2.27
N TYR A 228 -22.39 -8.04 3.37
CA TYR A 228 -22.80 -9.45 3.44
C TYR A 228 -23.85 -9.59 4.55
N ASN A 229 -24.66 -10.64 4.50
CA ASN A 229 -25.65 -10.91 5.55
C ASN A 229 -24.92 -11.11 6.90
N LYS A 230 -25.19 -10.22 7.85
CA LYS A 230 -24.51 -10.14 9.17
C LYS A 230 -24.63 -11.40 10.02
N PHE A 231 -25.56 -12.30 9.70
CA PHE A 231 -25.79 -13.55 10.42
C PHE A 231 -25.02 -14.75 9.85
N ILE A 232 -24.43 -14.64 8.65
CA ILE A 232 -23.61 -15.70 8.03
C ILE A 232 -22.52 -16.23 8.98
N PRO A 233 -21.76 -15.38 9.70
CA PRO A 233 -20.74 -15.88 10.63
C PRO A 233 -21.32 -16.80 11.70
N TYR A 234 -22.49 -16.48 12.25
CA TYR A 234 -23.12 -17.28 13.30
C TYR A 234 -23.77 -18.56 12.78
N TYR A 235 -24.18 -18.57 11.50
CA TYR A 235 -24.62 -19.79 10.82
C TYR A 235 -23.46 -20.76 10.61
N LEU A 236 -22.28 -20.25 10.23
CA LEU A 236 -21.09 -21.06 9.96
C LEU A 236 -20.35 -21.49 11.23
N PHE A 237 -20.38 -20.65 12.27
CA PHE A 237 -19.68 -20.86 13.55
C PHE A 237 -20.67 -20.68 14.72
N PRO A 238 -21.60 -21.64 14.94
CA PRO A 238 -22.68 -21.51 15.92
C PRO A 238 -22.20 -21.42 17.38
N GLU A 239 -20.97 -21.84 17.66
CA GLU A 239 -20.29 -21.69 18.95
C GLU A 239 -19.74 -20.28 19.22
N GLY A 240 -19.66 -19.43 18.19
CA GLY A 240 -19.16 -18.07 18.31
C GLY A 240 -20.12 -17.17 19.10
N THR A 241 -19.58 -16.41 20.04
CA THR A 241 -20.31 -15.39 20.82
C THR A 241 -20.15 -14.00 20.20
N TYR A 242 -18.99 -13.73 19.59
CA TYR A 242 -18.67 -12.47 18.94
C TYR A 242 -18.16 -12.71 17.52
N THR A 243 -18.20 -11.67 16.69
CA THR A 243 -17.61 -11.63 15.35
C THR A 243 -16.78 -10.36 15.21
N VAL A 244 -15.65 -10.47 14.53
CA VAL A 244 -14.77 -9.39 14.10
C VAL A 244 -14.45 -9.64 12.63
N SER A 245 -14.78 -8.69 11.76
CA SER A 245 -14.51 -8.80 10.33
C SER A 245 -13.83 -7.57 9.76
N VAL A 246 -12.97 -7.78 8.76
CA VAL A 246 -12.35 -6.70 7.99
C VAL A 246 -12.89 -6.72 6.57
N SER A 247 -13.43 -5.59 6.10
CA SER A 247 -13.98 -5.47 4.75
C SER A 247 -13.59 -4.15 4.08
N ARG A 248 -13.59 -4.14 2.74
CA ARG A 248 -13.42 -2.94 1.93
C ARG A 248 -14.78 -2.45 1.46
N ALA A 249 -14.96 -1.13 1.47
CA ALA A 249 -16.02 -0.43 0.77
C ALA A 249 -15.40 0.65 -0.11
N SER A 250 -16.16 1.10 -1.10
CA SER A 250 -15.76 2.14 -2.06
C SER A 250 -15.21 3.43 -1.42
N PHE A 251 -15.64 3.76 -0.19
CA PHE A 251 -15.28 4.99 0.52
C PHE A 251 -14.57 4.76 1.87
N ARG A 252 -14.35 3.52 2.31
CA ARG A 252 -13.65 3.22 3.58
C ARG A 252 -13.16 1.78 3.66
N THR A 253 -12.18 1.55 4.52
CA THR A 253 -11.91 0.20 5.05
C THR A 253 -12.59 0.07 6.41
N LYS A 254 -13.30 -1.02 6.68
CA LYS A 254 -14.11 -1.17 7.89
C LYS A 254 -13.72 -2.41 8.68
N VAL A 255 -13.57 -2.26 9.99
CA VAL A 255 -13.64 -3.37 10.94
C VAL A 255 -15.04 -3.40 11.52
N SER A 256 -15.76 -4.51 11.39
CA SER A 256 -17.10 -4.67 11.96
C SER A 256 -17.05 -5.68 13.11
N VAL A 257 -17.73 -5.36 14.21
CA VAL A 257 -17.81 -6.21 15.40
C VAL A 257 -19.28 -6.47 15.72
N GLY A 258 -19.63 -7.69 16.10
CA GLY A 258 -21.00 -8.07 16.43
C GLY A 258 -21.08 -9.13 17.53
N SER A 259 -22.21 -9.21 18.22
CA SER A 259 -22.52 -10.30 19.15
C SER A 259 -23.56 -11.24 18.55
N ASN A 260 -23.38 -12.54 18.73
CA ASN A 260 -24.31 -13.57 18.26
C ASN A 260 -25.63 -13.52 19.08
N PRO A 261 -26.78 -13.23 18.45
CA PRO A 261 -28.08 -13.23 19.14
C PRO A 261 -28.46 -14.61 19.71
N TRP A 262 -27.99 -15.68 19.09
CA TRP A 262 -28.26 -17.07 19.46
C TRP A 262 -27.11 -17.70 20.29
N ALA A 263 -26.23 -16.88 20.87
CA ALA A 263 -25.13 -17.36 21.68
C ALA A 263 -25.65 -18.17 22.89
N ARG A 264 -25.07 -19.35 23.12
CA ARG A 264 -25.38 -20.18 24.30
C ARG A 264 -25.06 -19.48 25.62
N VAL A 265 -24.11 -18.54 25.59
CA VAL A 265 -23.71 -17.72 26.74
C VAL A 265 -24.01 -16.26 26.41
N PRO A 266 -24.67 -15.51 27.30
CA PRO A 266 -24.94 -14.10 27.07
C PRO A 266 -23.65 -13.30 26.81
N PRO A 267 -23.63 -12.42 25.79
CA PRO A 267 -22.53 -11.50 25.56
C PRO A 267 -22.24 -10.66 26.82
N ARG A 268 -20.99 -10.63 27.27
CA ARG A 268 -20.54 -9.91 28.48
C ARG A 268 -19.96 -8.52 28.22
N HIS A 269 -19.62 -8.22 26.97
CA HIS A 269 -18.93 -7.00 26.56
C HIS A 269 -19.82 -6.07 25.74
N ASN A 270 -19.74 -4.76 26.05
CA ASN A 270 -20.31 -3.70 25.24
C ASN A 270 -19.38 -3.41 24.05
N LEU A 271 -19.85 -3.70 22.84
CA LEU A 271 -19.03 -3.59 21.62
C LEU A 271 -18.80 -2.14 21.19
N ALA A 272 -19.71 -1.21 21.50
CA ALA A 272 -19.52 0.22 21.22
C ALA A 272 -18.29 0.75 21.98
N THR A 273 -18.22 0.49 23.29
CA THR A 273 -17.12 0.91 24.16
C THR A 273 -15.79 0.24 23.80
N LEU A 274 -15.82 -0.92 23.12
CA LEU A 274 -14.62 -1.54 22.57
C LEU A 274 -14.15 -0.81 21.31
N CYS A 275 -15.06 -0.53 20.37
CA CYS A 275 -14.74 0.17 19.13
C CYS A 275 -14.29 1.62 19.36
N GLU A 276 -14.85 2.33 20.35
CA GLU A 276 -14.46 3.71 20.70
C GLU A 276 -12.97 3.86 21.01
N ARG A 277 -12.34 2.84 21.60
CA ARG A 277 -10.89 2.84 21.90
C ARG A 277 -10.02 2.91 20.65
N TYR A 278 -10.58 2.58 19.50
CA TYR A 278 -9.91 2.56 18.21
C TYR A 278 -10.48 3.62 17.26
N GLY A 279 -11.16 4.66 17.78
CA GLY A 279 -11.79 5.71 16.96
C GLY A 279 -13.06 5.25 16.24
N GLY A 280 -13.64 4.11 16.66
CA GLY A 280 -14.91 3.59 16.17
C GLY A 280 -16.10 3.96 17.06
N GLY A 281 -17.22 3.26 16.88
CA GLY A 281 -18.42 3.43 17.68
C GLY A 281 -19.47 2.37 17.38
N GLY A 282 -20.66 2.47 17.99
CA GLY A 282 -21.78 1.56 17.72
C GLY A 282 -22.79 1.47 18.86
N HIS A 283 -23.37 0.28 19.03
CA HIS A 283 -24.32 -0.10 20.07
C HIS A 283 -23.72 -1.22 20.95
N PRO A 284 -24.21 -1.48 22.18
CA PRO A 284 -23.74 -2.61 23.01
C PRO A 284 -23.54 -3.96 22.31
N ARG A 285 -24.33 -4.26 21.26
CA ARG A 285 -24.31 -5.53 20.53
C ARG A 285 -23.63 -5.49 19.16
N VAL A 286 -23.32 -4.31 18.62
CA VAL A 286 -22.69 -4.14 17.30
C VAL A 286 -21.76 -2.94 17.32
N GLY A 287 -20.60 -3.02 16.69
CA GLY A 287 -19.66 -1.91 16.60
C GLY A 287 -18.94 -1.87 15.28
N ALA A 288 -18.33 -0.74 14.97
CA ALA A 288 -17.45 -0.63 13.82
C ALA A 288 -16.32 0.38 14.04
N ILE A 289 -15.21 0.13 13.38
CA ILE A 289 -14.07 1.05 13.26
C ILE A 289 -13.91 1.35 11.77
N SER A 290 -13.81 2.64 11.42
CA SER A 290 -13.67 3.09 10.03
C SER A 290 -12.28 3.64 9.80
N PHE A 291 -11.63 3.18 8.73
CA PHE A 291 -10.34 3.64 8.26
C PHE A 291 -10.49 4.23 6.85
N PRO A 292 -9.58 5.12 6.42
CA PRO A 292 -9.54 5.59 5.04
C PRO A 292 -9.48 4.45 4.01
N PRO A 293 -9.95 4.70 2.76
CA PRO A 293 -9.82 3.73 1.67
C PRO A 293 -8.38 3.25 1.50
N GLY A 294 -8.16 1.93 1.45
CA GLY A 294 -6.83 1.34 1.22
C GLY A 294 -6.00 1.08 2.48
N GLU A 295 -6.39 1.56 3.66
CA GLU A 295 -5.71 1.30 4.94
C GLU A 295 -6.02 -0.09 5.54
N VAL A 296 -5.87 -1.12 4.73
CA VAL A 296 -6.25 -2.50 5.07
C VAL A 296 -5.38 -3.06 6.20
N GLU A 297 -4.09 -2.72 6.22
CA GLU A 297 -3.20 -3.17 7.30
C GLU A 297 -3.51 -2.49 8.64
N ALA A 298 -3.95 -1.23 8.63
CA ALA A 298 -4.42 -0.57 9.85
C ALA A 298 -5.69 -1.22 10.39
N ALA A 299 -6.63 -1.56 9.51
CA ALA A 299 -7.84 -2.28 9.87
C ALA A 299 -7.57 -3.70 10.35
N ARG A 300 -6.63 -4.43 9.72
CA ARG A 300 -6.16 -5.75 10.19
C ARG A 300 -5.54 -5.66 11.58
N ARG A 301 -4.72 -4.64 11.87
CA ARG A 301 -4.13 -4.42 13.21
C ARG A 301 -5.18 -4.25 14.31
N ALA A 302 -6.38 -3.76 14.01
CA ALA A 302 -7.45 -3.59 14.99
C ALA A 302 -8.26 -4.88 15.27
N GLY A 303 -8.04 -5.97 14.51
CA GLY A 303 -8.82 -7.22 14.64
C GLY A 303 -8.08 -8.54 14.42
N ILE A 304 -6.77 -8.54 14.17
CA ILE A 304 -5.92 -9.72 13.90
C ILE A 304 -4.59 -9.56 14.64
N ASP A 305 -4.02 -10.67 15.15
CA ASP A 305 -2.64 -10.70 15.63
C ASP A 305 -1.67 -10.38 14.48
N VAL A 306 -1.07 -9.20 14.53
CA VAL A 306 -0.11 -8.74 13.51
C VAL A 306 1.32 -8.99 13.99
N ILE A 307 2.12 -9.66 13.18
CA ILE A 307 3.57 -9.70 13.33
C ILE A 307 4.15 -8.68 12.35
N LEU A 308 4.75 -7.61 12.87
CA LEU A 308 5.43 -6.62 12.06
C LEU A 308 6.89 -7.03 11.87
N THR A 309 7.29 -7.28 10.62
CA THR A 309 8.70 -7.45 10.26
C THR A 309 9.18 -6.21 9.52
N ASP A 310 10.14 -5.49 10.08
CA ASP A 310 10.69 -4.27 9.47
C ASP A 310 12.16 -4.10 9.88
N HIS A 311 12.83 -3.12 9.30
CA HIS A 311 14.22 -2.77 9.59
C HIS A 311 14.47 -1.26 9.67
N HIS A 312 13.49 -0.42 9.35
CA HIS A 312 13.63 1.02 9.49
C HIS A 312 13.81 1.45 10.95
N LEU A 313 14.33 2.66 11.17
CA LEU A 313 14.30 3.28 12.49
C LEU A 313 12.83 3.49 12.89
N PRO A 314 12.38 2.92 14.02
CA PRO A 314 11.01 3.11 14.46
C PRO A 314 10.81 4.49 15.08
N ASP A 315 9.57 4.96 15.04
CA ASP A 315 9.13 6.14 15.78
C ASP A 315 9.21 5.92 17.30
N ALA A 316 9.07 7.00 18.07
CA ALA A 316 9.10 6.95 19.54
C ALA A 316 8.04 6.00 20.13
N GLU A 317 6.88 5.93 19.47
CA GLU A 317 5.81 4.99 19.81
C GLU A 317 5.77 3.85 18.77
N LEU A 318 5.89 2.62 19.25
CA LEU A 318 5.80 1.44 18.39
C LEU A 318 4.33 1.12 18.05
N PRO A 319 4.03 0.67 16.83
CA PRO A 319 2.68 0.29 16.45
C PRO A 319 2.19 -0.92 17.27
N ALA A 320 0.90 -0.94 17.59
CA ALA A 320 0.29 -2.10 18.22
C ALA A 320 0.38 -3.33 17.30
N ALA A 321 1.09 -4.36 17.74
CA ALA A 321 1.31 -5.61 17.03
C ALA A 321 1.48 -6.75 18.07
N ALA A 322 1.09 -7.98 17.71
CA ALA A 322 1.31 -9.17 18.52
C ALA A 322 2.81 -9.47 18.71
N ALA A 323 3.61 -9.15 17.69
CA ALA A 323 5.07 -9.12 17.79
C ALA A 323 5.65 -8.10 16.79
N ILE A 324 6.80 -7.51 17.15
CA ILE A 324 7.60 -6.69 16.25
C ILE A 324 8.98 -7.32 16.14
N LEU A 325 9.39 -7.63 14.92
CA LEU A 325 10.72 -8.07 14.55
C LEU A 325 11.38 -6.91 13.79
N ASN A 326 12.05 -6.04 14.53
CA ASN A 326 12.89 -5.00 13.96
C ASN A 326 14.22 -4.91 14.73
N PRO A 327 15.39 -5.11 14.08
CA PRO A 327 16.69 -4.98 14.74
C PRO A 327 16.91 -3.62 15.42
N ASN A 328 16.28 -2.57 14.91
CA ASN A 328 16.42 -1.18 15.35
C ASN A 328 15.38 -0.76 16.41
N GLN A 329 14.51 -1.66 16.86
CA GLN A 329 13.57 -1.32 17.93
C GLN A 329 14.27 -1.10 19.29
N PRO A 330 13.78 -0.16 20.12
CA PRO A 330 14.34 0.12 21.43
C PRO A 330 14.54 -1.15 22.26
N GLY A 331 15.73 -1.29 22.86
CA GLY A 331 16.07 -2.41 23.74
C GLY A 331 16.33 -3.76 23.04
N CYS A 332 16.26 -3.84 21.71
CA CYS A 332 16.56 -5.09 21.00
C CYS A 332 18.07 -5.44 21.10
N PRO A 333 18.45 -6.64 21.56
CA PRO A 333 19.86 -7.03 21.70
C PRO A 333 20.47 -7.61 20.41
N TYR A 334 19.69 -7.72 19.32
CA TYR A 334 20.18 -8.36 18.10
C TYR A 334 21.42 -7.63 17.55
N PRO A 335 22.54 -8.34 17.26
CA PRO A 335 23.84 -7.71 17.03
C PRO A 335 23.93 -7.00 15.68
N ASN A 336 23.30 -7.53 14.63
CA ASN A 336 23.31 -6.90 13.31
C ASN A 336 22.10 -5.97 13.13
N LYS A 337 22.29 -4.68 13.39
CA LYS A 337 21.27 -3.63 13.28
C LYS A 337 20.88 -3.27 11.85
N ASN A 338 21.69 -3.67 10.87
CA ASN A 338 21.57 -3.21 9.49
C ASN A 338 20.96 -4.25 8.54
N LEU A 339 20.24 -5.25 9.03
CA LEU A 339 19.53 -6.18 8.12
C LEU A 339 18.55 -5.40 7.25
N CYS A 340 18.45 -5.73 5.96
CA CYS A 340 17.34 -5.26 5.12
C CYS A 340 16.05 -6.04 5.45
N GLY A 341 14.89 -5.56 5.00
CA GLY A 341 13.61 -6.24 5.22
C GLY A 341 13.59 -7.72 4.80
N ALA A 342 14.19 -8.07 3.66
CA ALA A 342 14.32 -9.47 3.24
C ALA A 342 15.29 -10.28 4.12
N GLY A 343 16.31 -9.64 4.70
CA GLY A 343 17.19 -10.24 5.69
C GLY A 343 16.45 -10.58 6.99
N VAL A 344 15.57 -9.69 7.46
CA VAL A 344 14.69 -9.95 8.61
C VAL A 344 13.72 -11.09 8.31
N ALA A 345 13.09 -11.10 7.13
CA ALA A 345 12.20 -12.18 6.70
C ALA A 345 12.94 -13.54 6.60
N PHE A 346 14.17 -13.54 6.11
CA PHE A 346 15.03 -14.72 6.08
C PHE A 346 15.30 -15.27 7.50
N LYS A 347 15.60 -14.40 8.47
CA LYS A 347 15.82 -14.80 9.87
C LYS A 347 14.57 -15.37 10.52
N LEU A 348 13.40 -14.79 10.23
CA LEU A 348 12.12 -15.34 10.67
C LEU A 348 11.88 -16.74 10.08
N ALA A 349 12.11 -16.92 8.77
CA ALA A 349 11.98 -18.22 8.13
C ALA A 349 12.94 -19.25 8.73
N GLN A 350 14.19 -18.86 9.00
CA GLN A 350 15.18 -19.71 9.66
C GLN A 350 14.69 -20.17 11.04
N ALA A 351 14.25 -19.24 11.89
CA ALA A 351 13.76 -19.54 13.23
C ALA A 351 12.52 -20.46 13.22
N LEU A 352 11.61 -20.27 12.26
CA LEU A 352 10.43 -21.14 12.10
C LEU A 352 10.82 -22.57 11.69
N MET A 353 11.77 -22.73 10.76
CA MET A 353 12.25 -24.06 10.36
C MET A 353 12.91 -24.80 11.53
N GLU A 354 13.72 -24.10 12.33
CA GLU A 354 14.35 -24.65 13.53
C GLU A 354 13.31 -25.04 14.58
N ARG A 355 12.34 -24.16 14.85
CA ARG A 355 11.24 -24.42 15.80
C ARG A 355 10.39 -25.62 15.40
N ASP A 356 10.12 -25.78 14.11
CA ASP A 356 9.31 -26.89 13.59
C ASP A 356 10.12 -28.19 13.46
N GLY A 357 11.37 -28.23 13.96
CA GLY A 357 12.19 -29.44 14.07
C GLY A 357 12.71 -29.95 12.72
N TRP A 358 12.93 -29.07 11.74
CA TRP A 358 13.49 -29.49 10.46
C TRP A 358 14.92 -30.02 10.63
N PRO A 359 15.31 -31.11 9.94
CA PRO A 359 16.68 -31.61 9.99
C PRO A 359 17.70 -30.55 9.52
N PRO A 360 18.88 -30.43 10.14
CA PRO A 360 19.88 -29.42 9.79
C PRO A 360 20.22 -29.38 8.28
N GLU A 361 20.34 -30.53 7.64
CA GLU A 361 20.65 -30.63 6.21
C GLU A 361 19.54 -30.06 5.33
N ARG A 362 18.29 -30.20 5.78
CA ARG A 362 17.12 -29.61 5.12
C ARG A 362 17.13 -28.10 5.27
N ILE A 363 17.42 -27.59 6.47
CA ILE A 363 17.48 -26.14 6.74
C ILE A 363 18.55 -25.49 5.86
N VAL A 364 19.75 -26.07 5.80
CA VAL A 364 20.86 -25.55 4.97
C VAL A 364 20.45 -25.45 3.50
N ARG A 365 19.85 -26.52 2.95
CA ARG A 365 19.42 -26.54 1.53
C ARG A 365 18.40 -25.45 1.19
N PHE A 366 17.42 -25.20 2.06
CA PHE A 366 16.43 -24.14 1.84
C PHE A 366 17.04 -22.74 2.05
N THR A 367 17.91 -22.62 3.07
CA THR A 367 18.63 -21.40 3.38
C THR A 367 19.47 -20.93 2.19
N ASP A 368 20.19 -21.81 1.51
CA ASP A 368 20.99 -21.44 0.33
C ASP A 368 20.15 -20.78 -0.77
N SER A 369 18.91 -21.22 -0.96
CA SER A 369 18.00 -20.62 -1.95
C SER A 369 17.49 -19.25 -1.50
N PHE A 370 17.18 -19.10 -0.21
CA PHE A 370 16.72 -17.82 0.36
C PHE A 370 17.83 -16.78 0.44
N LEU A 371 19.08 -17.20 0.68
CA LEU A 371 20.25 -16.33 0.72
C LEU A 371 20.50 -15.61 -0.60
N ILE A 372 20.15 -16.22 -1.75
CA ILE A 372 20.26 -15.54 -3.04
C ILE A 372 19.30 -14.35 -3.11
N MET A 373 18.04 -14.53 -2.72
CA MET A 373 17.04 -13.45 -2.70
C MET A 373 17.37 -12.39 -1.65
N ALA A 374 17.78 -12.82 -0.45
CA ALA A 374 18.21 -11.92 0.61
C ALA A 374 19.46 -11.12 0.19
N ALA A 375 20.40 -11.70 -0.55
CA ALA A 375 21.57 -10.99 -1.07
C ALA A 375 21.19 -9.89 -2.07
N VAL A 376 20.33 -10.19 -3.05
CA VAL A 376 19.83 -9.19 -4.00
C VAL A 376 19.16 -8.04 -3.26
N ALA A 377 18.27 -8.35 -2.30
CA ALA A 377 17.58 -7.34 -1.52
C ALA A 377 18.53 -6.52 -0.61
N THR A 378 19.51 -7.17 0.03
CA THR A 378 20.51 -6.50 0.89
C THR A 378 21.32 -5.48 0.08
N VAL A 379 21.74 -5.84 -1.13
CA VAL A 379 22.48 -4.92 -2.00
C VAL A 379 21.56 -3.83 -2.56
N ALA A 380 20.33 -4.17 -2.97
CA ALA A 380 19.36 -3.22 -3.50
C ALA A 380 18.94 -2.15 -2.48
N ASP A 381 18.94 -2.51 -1.19
CA ASP A 381 18.59 -1.64 -0.06
C ASP A 381 19.79 -0.84 0.48
N VAL A 382 20.98 -1.02 -0.12
CA VAL A 382 22.20 -0.24 0.16
C VAL A 382 22.59 -0.25 1.65
N VAL A 383 22.24 -1.31 2.38
CA VAL A 383 22.65 -1.49 3.79
C VAL A 383 24.13 -1.90 3.89
N PRO A 384 24.84 -1.55 4.98
CA PRO A 384 26.24 -1.92 5.17
C PRO A 384 26.53 -3.43 4.99
N LEU A 385 27.50 -3.77 4.14
CA LEU A 385 27.99 -5.12 3.87
C LEU A 385 29.07 -5.55 4.87
N THR A 386 28.71 -5.49 6.15
CA THR A 386 29.52 -5.94 7.29
C THR A 386 28.77 -7.04 8.05
N GLY A 387 29.44 -7.72 8.98
CA GLY A 387 28.81 -8.74 9.83
C GLY A 387 28.01 -9.79 9.05
N GLU A 388 26.74 -9.98 9.43
CA GLU A 388 25.88 -10.98 8.76
C GLU A 388 25.48 -10.57 7.34
N ASN A 389 25.30 -9.28 7.05
CA ASN A 389 24.98 -8.81 5.70
C ASN A 389 26.05 -9.23 4.70
N ARG A 390 27.33 -9.13 5.10
CA ARG A 390 28.47 -9.60 4.31
C ARG A 390 28.38 -11.09 4.02
N VAL A 391 28.04 -11.89 5.02
CA VAL A 391 27.90 -13.35 4.88
C VAL A 391 26.72 -13.69 3.96
N ILE A 392 25.57 -13.02 4.13
CA ILE A 392 24.39 -13.20 3.29
C ILE A 392 24.73 -12.91 1.83
N VAL A 393 25.35 -11.76 1.54
CA VAL A 393 25.71 -11.38 0.17
C VAL A 393 26.77 -12.31 -0.41
N LYS A 394 27.82 -12.67 0.35
CA LYS A 394 28.85 -13.59 -0.11
C LYS A 394 28.26 -14.95 -0.50
N ARG A 395 27.45 -15.56 0.38
CA ARG A 395 26.80 -16.85 0.13
C ARG A 395 25.77 -16.77 -1.00
N GLY A 396 25.03 -15.67 -1.08
CA GLY A 396 24.09 -15.42 -2.18
C GLY A 396 24.79 -15.32 -3.53
N LEU A 397 25.93 -14.64 -3.62
CA LEU A 397 26.76 -14.56 -4.84
C LEU A 397 27.34 -15.92 -5.24
N ASP A 398 27.77 -16.73 -4.27
CA ASP A 398 28.28 -18.08 -4.54
C ASP A 398 27.14 -19.02 -5.03
N GLY A 399 25.92 -18.83 -4.52
CA GLY A 399 24.73 -19.63 -4.84
C GLY A 399 24.04 -19.23 -6.14
N ILE A 400 23.97 -17.94 -6.46
CA ILE A 400 23.23 -17.42 -7.62
C ILE A 400 23.76 -17.98 -8.94
N ALA A 401 25.08 -18.17 -9.06
CA ALA A 401 25.71 -18.77 -10.24
C ALA A 401 25.26 -20.22 -10.51
N LYS A 402 24.71 -20.90 -9.50
CA LYS A 402 24.26 -22.32 -9.56
C LYS A 402 22.74 -22.45 -9.41
N THR A 403 22.01 -21.35 -9.49
CA THR A 403 20.56 -21.33 -9.25
C THR A 403 19.80 -22.23 -10.23
N ARG A 404 18.79 -22.93 -9.70
CA ARG A 404 17.84 -23.72 -10.49
C ARG A 404 16.48 -23.06 -10.63
N ASN A 405 16.29 -21.88 -10.03
CA ASN A 405 15.02 -21.15 -10.10
C ASN A 405 14.83 -20.59 -11.53
N PRO A 406 13.77 -20.98 -12.27
CA PRO A 406 13.54 -20.53 -13.64
C PRO A 406 13.47 -19.00 -13.77
N GLY A 407 12.78 -18.35 -12.83
CA GLY A 407 12.65 -16.89 -12.80
C GLY A 407 13.97 -16.17 -12.64
N LEU A 408 14.81 -16.62 -11.71
CA LEU A 408 16.12 -16.02 -11.49
C LEU A 408 17.05 -16.23 -12.68
N ARG A 409 17.02 -17.40 -13.33
CA ARG A 409 17.77 -17.65 -14.57
C ARG A 409 17.34 -16.71 -15.68
N ALA A 410 16.03 -16.60 -15.91
CA ALA A 410 15.48 -15.69 -16.91
C ALA A 410 15.86 -14.23 -16.64
N LEU A 411 15.89 -13.81 -15.37
CA LEU A 411 16.30 -12.47 -14.96
C LEU A 411 17.81 -12.21 -15.17
N LEU A 412 18.66 -13.21 -14.89
CA LEU A 412 20.10 -13.11 -15.18
C LEU A 412 20.34 -12.99 -16.68
N GLU A 413 19.70 -13.84 -17.47
CA GLU A 413 19.79 -13.83 -18.94
C GLU A 413 19.33 -12.48 -19.51
N SER A 414 18.17 -11.96 -19.09
CA SER A 414 17.68 -10.65 -19.52
C SER A 414 18.57 -9.48 -19.04
N SER A 415 19.33 -9.70 -17.97
CA SER A 415 20.33 -8.75 -17.49
C SER A 415 21.64 -8.77 -18.26
N GLY A 416 21.80 -9.67 -19.23
CA GLY A 416 23.05 -9.92 -19.96
C GLY A 416 24.11 -10.62 -19.10
N LEU A 417 23.68 -11.33 -18.06
CA LEU A 417 24.53 -12.11 -17.17
C LEU A 417 24.41 -13.59 -17.56
N GLY A 418 25.45 -14.10 -18.22
CA GLY A 418 25.46 -15.45 -18.75
C GLY A 418 25.63 -16.52 -17.66
N PRO A 419 25.18 -17.77 -17.91
CA PRO A 419 25.38 -18.86 -16.97
C PRO A 419 26.88 -19.10 -16.71
N GLY A 420 27.24 -19.27 -15.44
CA GLY A 420 28.62 -19.55 -15.02
C GLY A 420 29.56 -18.33 -14.96
N GLN A 421 29.10 -17.13 -15.27
CA GLN A 421 29.89 -15.92 -15.05
C GLN A 421 29.97 -15.59 -13.54
N PRO A 422 31.15 -15.21 -13.01
CA PRO A 422 31.25 -14.74 -11.64
C PRO A 422 30.47 -13.43 -11.50
N LEU A 423 29.58 -13.41 -10.51
CA LEU A 423 28.74 -12.26 -10.21
C LEU A 423 29.33 -11.46 -9.05
N THR A 424 29.20 -10.14 -9.13
CA THR A 424 29.62 -9.22 -8.08
C THR A 424 28.41 -8.56 -7.42
N SER A 425 28.62 -7.94 -6.27
CA SER A 425 27.61 -7.05 -5.66
C SER A 425 27.22 -5.90 -6.59
N PHE A 426 28.12 -5.42 -7.46
CA PHE A 426 27.79 -4.43 -8.49
C PHE A 426 26.74 -4.99 -9.46
N ASP A 427 26.88 -6.23 -9.92
CA ASP A 427 25.88 -6.85 -10.80
C ASP A 427 24.50 -6.97 -10.12
N LEU A 428 24.48 -7.34 -8.84
CA LEU A 428 23.22 -7.39 -8.07
C LEU A 428 22.58 -6.01 -7.97
N GLY A 429 23.35 -4.97 -7.62
CA GLY A 429 22.83 -3.63 -7.37
C GLY A 429 22.48 -2.82 -8.62
N PHE A 430 23.23 -2.99 -9.71
CA PHE A 430 23.11 -2.15 -10.92
C PHE A 430 22.53 -2.87 -12.13
N ARG A 431 22.48 -4.20 -12.13
CA ARG A 431 21.88 -4.98 -13.24
C ARG A 431 20.60 -5.68 -12.78
N ILE A 432 20.64 -6.40 -11.65
CA ILE A 432 19.48 -7.20 -11.22
C ILE A 432 18.43 -6.34 -10.50
N ALA A 433 18.82 -5.62 -9.45
CA ALA A 433 17.89 -4.84 -8.63
C ALA A 433 17.07 -3.79 -9.42
N PRO A 434 17.63 -3.06 -10.40
CA PRO A 434 16.86 -2.06 -11.16
C PRO A 434 15.68 -2.67 -11.94
N ARG A 435 15.84 -3.89 -12.47
CA ARG A 435 14.78 -4.61 -13.19
C ARG A 435 13.64 -5.01 -12.27
N LEU A 436 13.97 -5.48 -11.06
CA LEU A 436 12.98 -5.77 -10.03
C LEU A 436 12.26 -4.50 -9.58
N ASN A 437 12.99 -3.39 -9.43
CA ASN A 437 12.45 -2.10 -9.00
C ASN A 437 11.70 -1.34 -10.11
N ALA A 438 11.87 -1.72 -11.39
CA ALA A 438 11.14 -1.15 -12.50
C ALA A 438 9.67 -1.59 -12.51
N ALA A 439 9.38 -2.76 -11.95
CA ALA A 439 8.02 -3.14 -11.58
C ALA A 439 7.53 -2.24 -10.42
N GLY A 440 6.69 -1.26 -10.75
CA GLY A 440 6.10 -0.33 -9.78
C GLY A 440 5.14 -0.96 -8.77
N ARG A 441 4.39 -0.12 -8.05
CA ARG A 441 3.49 -0.56 -6.97
C ARG A 441 2.24 -1.30 -7.49
N MET A 442 1.87 -2.34 -6.73
CA MET A 442 0.76 -3.28 -6.87
C MET A 442 0.68 -4.12 -8.16
N ASP A 443 0.28 -3.57 -9.31
CA ASP A 443 -0.01 -4.41 -10.51
C ASP A 443 1.23 -5.09 -11.08
N HIS A 444 2.42 -4.53 -10.86
CA HIS A 444 3.69 -5.08 -11.35
C HIS A 444 4.48 -5.84 -10.26
N ALA A 445 4.23 -5.57 -8.97
CA ALA A 445 4.83 -6.32 -7.87
C ALA A 445 4.41 -7.80 -7.89
N ARG A 446 3.18 -8.10 -8.35
CA ARG A 446 2.71 -9.47 -8.56
C ARG A 446 3.56 -10.21 -9.60
N ALA A 447 4.03 -9.54 -10.64
CA ALA A 447 4.88 -10.14 -11.66
C ALA A 447 6.24 -10.57 -11.09
N VAL A 448 6.84 -9.78 -10.19
CA VAL A 448 8.10 -10.15 -9.52
C VAL A 448 7.90 -11.37 -8.61
N ILE A 449 6.79 -11.41 -7.85
CA ILE A 449 6.46 -12.58 -7.02
C ILE A 449 6.24 -13.81 -7.91
N GLU A 450 5.46 -13.67 -8.98
CA GLU A 450 5.21 -14.75 -9.94
C GLU A 450 6.50 -15.26 -10.60
N LEU A 451 7.42 -14.35 -10.95
CA LEU A 451 8.74 -14.69 -11.48
C LEU A 451 9.48 -15.66 -10.55
N PHE A 452 9.53 -15.36 -9.25
CA PHE A 452 10.26 -16.21 -8.30
C PHE A 452 9.53 -17.50 -7.92
N LEU A 453 8.20 -17.55 -8.04
CA LEU A 453 7.38 -18.71 -7.67
C LEU A 453 7.06 -19.65 -8.84
N THR A 454 7.12 -19.17 -10.09
CA THR A 454 6.79 -19.99 -11.25
C THR A 454 7.81 -21.12 -11.47
N ARG A 455 7.30 -22.26 -11.94
CA ARG A 455 8.11 -23.42 -12.38
C ARG A 455 8.18 -23.53 -13.91
N ASP A 456 7.39 -22.72 -14.61
CA ASP A 456 7.35 -22.68 -16.07
C ASP A 456 8.44 -21.72 -16.58
N GLU A 457 9.39 -22.27 -17.33
CA GLU A 457 10.50 -21.52 -17.90
C GLU A 457 10.07 -20.50 -18.97
N GLU A 458 9.05 -20.81 -19.77
CA GLU A 458 8.54 -19.87 -20.77
C GLU A 458 7.84 -18.70 -20.10
N ARG A 459 7.04 -19.00 -19.08
CA ARG A 459 6.40 -17.96 -18.26
C ARG A 459 7.42 -17.09 -17.55
N ALA A 460 8.47 -17.68 -16.97
CA ALA A 460 9.58 -16.95 -16.36
C ALA A 460 10.28 -16.03 -17.35
N ARG A 461 10.60 -16.52 -18.56
CA ARG A 461 11.20 -15.72 -19.64
C ARG A 461 10.31 -14.57 -20.07
N ALA A 462 9.00 -14.79 -20.21
CA ALA A 462 8.05 -13.74 -20.56
C ALA A 462 7.98 -12.63 -19.49
N ILE A 463 7.94 -13.01 -18.21
CA ILE A 463 7.94 -12.04 -17.11
C ILE A 463 9.27 -11.27 -17.06
N ALA A 464 10.41 -11.95 -17.16
CA ALA A 464 11.72 -11.31 -17.15
C ALA A 464 11.92 -10.33 -18.33
N ALA A 465 11.41 -10.68 -19.52
CA ALA A 465 11.41 -9.80 -20.68
C ALA A 465 10.57 -8.54 -20.45
N ARG A 466 9.40 -8.69 -19.81
CA ARG A 466 8.56 -7.54 -19.45
C ARG A 466 9.23 -6.64 -18.42
N LEU A 467 9.91 -7.20 -17.41
CA LEU A 467 10.68 -6.41 -16.45
C LEU A 467 11.83 -5.66 -17.12
N GLU A 468 12.48 -6.28 -18.11
CA GLU A 468 13.53 -5.62 -18.89
C GLU A 468 12.98 -4.46 -19.72
N GLU A 469 11.83 -4.65 -20.38
CA GLU A 469 11.17 -3.60 -21.15
C GLU A 469 10.85 -2.38 -20.27
N LEU A 470 10.25 -2.61 -19.10
CA LEU A 470 9.95 -1.56 -18.11
C LEU A 470 11.21 -0.86 -17.61
N ASN A 471 12.29 -1.61 -17.36
CA ASN A 471 13.56 -1.04 -16.96
C ASN A 471 14.19 -0.19 -18.08
N ALA A 472 14.17 -0.68 -19.32
CA ALA A 472 14.70 0.03 -20.48
C ALA A 472 13.91 1.32 -20.79
N GLU A 473 12.59 1.29 -20.66
CA GLU A 473 11.75 2.49 -20.72
C GLU A 473 12.14 3.49 -19.63
N ARG A 474 12.21 3.02 -18.37
CA ARG A 474 12.59 3.85 -17.22
C ARG A 474 13.98 4.50 -17.40
N GLN A 475 14.96 3.76 -17.93
CA GLN A 475 16.30 4.28 -18.21
C GLN A 475 16.28 5.31 -19.34
N ARG A 476 15.59 5.03 -20.45
CA ARG A 476 15.48 5.99 -21.58
C ARG A 476 14.85 7.31 -21.15
N THR A 477 13.75 7.25 -20.40
CA THR A 477 13.11 8.46 -19.86
C THR A 477 14.03 9.18 -18.88
N GLY A 478 14.71 8.44 -17.99
CA GLY A 478 15.66 9.03 -17.03
C GLY A 478 16.83 9.73 -17.71
N GLU A 479 17.40 9.15 -18.76
CA GLU A 479 18.47 9.77 -19.54
C GLU A 479 18.02 11.01 -20.30
N ALA A 480 16.78 11.04 -20.80
CA ALA A 480 16.22 12.23 -21.44
C ALA A 480 16.10 13.38 -20.44
N ILE A 481 15.59 13.10 -19.23
CA ILE A 481 15.48 14.09 -18.16
C ILE A 481 16.85 14.59 -17.71
N VAL A 482 17.83 13.68 -17.52
CA VAL A 482 19.20 14.09 -17.16
C VAL A 482 19.80 14.98 -18.23
N ARG A 483 19.60 14.68 -19.52
CA ARG A 483 20.05 15.55 -20.62
C ARG A 483 19.40 16.94 -20.56
N GLU A 484 18.09 17.01 -20.35
CA GLU A 484 17.37 18.28 -20.19
C GLU A 484 17.92 19.12 -19.02
N ILE A 485 18.31 18.46 -17.91
CA ILE A 485 18.97 19.10 -16.77
C ILE A 485 20.38 19.57 -17.13
N VAL A 486 21.17 18.74 -17.82
CA VAL A 486 22.53 19.08 -18.27
C VAL A 486 22.52 20.24 -19.25
N ASP A 487 21.53 20.33 -20.14
CA ASP A 487 21.39 21.46 -21.07
C ASP A 487 21.20 22.81 -20.36
N ARG A 488 20.78 22.81 -19.08
CA ARG A 488 20.61 24.02 -18.26
C ARG A 488 21.92 24.55 -17.68
N TYR A 489 22.83 23.68 -17.25
CA TYR A 489 24.04 24.04 -16.51
C TYR A 489 25.35 23.61 -17.18
N GLY A 490 25.29 22.87 -18.28
CA GLY A 490 26.44 22.22 -18.89
C GLY A 490 26.98 21.05 -18.05
N GLU A 491 28.06 20.44 -18.55
CA GLU A 491 28.77 19.38 -17.83
C GLU A 491 29.60 19.92 -16.65
N GLU A 492 30.02 21.19 -16.70
CA GLU A 492 30.77 21.87 -15.63
C GLU A 492 29.90 22.11 -14.38
N GLY A 493 28.58 22.14 -14.55
CA GLY A 493 27.62 22.22 -13.47
C GLY A 493 27.19 23.63 -13.07
N PRO A 494 26.34 23.73 -12.04
CA PRO A 494 25.77 25.00 -11.61
C PRO A 494 26.81 25.90 -10.94
N PRO A 495 26.60 27.22 -10.91
CA PRO A 495 27.54 28.15 -10.30
C PRO A 495 27.58 27.98 -8.75
N PRO A 496 28.63 28.47 -8.06
CA PRO A 496 28.85 28.23 -6.63
C PRO A 496 27.68 28.65 -5.72
N GLU A 497 26.95 29.71 -6.08
CA GLU A 497 25.77 30.19 -5.37
C GLU A 497 24.55 29.24 -5.41
N LYS A 498 24.62 28.15 -6.20
CA LYS A 498 23.60 27.11 -6.30
C LYS A 498 24.08 25.83 -5.60
N ALA A 499 24.15 25.88 -4.27
CA ALA A 499 24.51 24.74 -3.44
C ALA A 499 23.39 23.67 -3.35
N GLY A 500 22.12 24.07 -3.40
CA GLY A 500 20.97 23.16 -3.39
C GLY A 500 20.17 23.27 -4.70
N LEU A 501 19.91 22.14 -5.35
CA LEU A 501 19.28 22.11 -6.67
C LEU A 501 17.87 21.55 -6.60
N VAL A 502 16.91 22.25 -7.20
CA VAL A 502 15.54 21.75 -7.38
C VAL A 502 15.17 21.82 -8.84
N PHE A 503 14.68 20.71 -9.39
CA PHE A 503 14.24 20.60 -10.78
C PHE A 503 12.80 20.14 -10.83
N TYR A 504 12.00 20.76 -11.70
CA TYR A 504 10.61 20.41 -11.91
C TYR A 504 10.25 20.50 -13.39
N SER A 505 9.46 19.54 -13.86
CA SER A 505 8.72 19.63 -15.11
C SER A 505 7.40 18.86 -14.96
N PRO A 506 6.27 19.38 -15.47
CA PRO A 506 5.00 18.67 -15.44
C PRO A 506 5.02 17.38 -16.27
N ASP A 507 5.94 17.26 -17.23
CA ASP A 507 6.05 16.09 -18.12
C ASP A 507 6.88 14.94 -17.50
N TRP A 508 7.50 15.16 -16.34
CA TRP A 508 8.35 14.15 -15.72
C TRP A 508 7.53 13.17 -14.87
N HIS A 509 7.68 11.89 -15.17
CA HIS A 509 6.93 10.85 -14.46
C HIS A 509 7.56 10.48 -13.11
N ARG A 510 6.76 10.42 -12.04
CA ARG A 510 7.19 10.10 -10.66
C ARG A 510 7.96 8.78 -10.52
N GLY A 511 7.78 7.82 -11.43
CA GLY A 511 8.52 6.56 -11.42
C GLY A 511 10.01 6.70 -11.77
N VAL A 512 10.40 7.82 -12.37
CA VAL A 512 11.74 8.05 -12.94
C VAL A 512 12.54 9.08 -12.13
N VAL A 513 11.86 10.07 -11.52
CA VAL A 513 12.50 11.20 -10.80
C VAL A 513 13.49 10.78 -9.72
N GLY A 514 13.29 9.64 -9.05
CA GLY A 514 14.23 9.13 -8.04
C GLY A 514 15.60 8.70 -8.60
N ILE A 515 15.63 8.11 -9.81
CA ILE A 515 16.88 7.74 -10.49
C ILE A 515 17.60 9.00 -10.98
N VAL A 516 16.82 9.94 -11.54
CA VAL A 516 17.35 11.22 -12.02
C VAL A 516 17.98 11.98 -10.87
N ALA A 517 17.29 12.11 -9.72
CA ALA A 517 17.83 12.81 -8.55
C ALA A 517 19.18 12.25 -8.10
N ASN A 518 19.34 10.92 -8.08
CA ASN A 518 20.61 10.30 -7.72
C ASN A 518 21.72 10.62 -8.71
N ARG A 519 21.42 10.51 -10.01
CA ARG A 519 22.41 10.74 -11.06
C ARG A 519 22.83 12.19 -11.16
N VAL A 520 21.92 13.12 -10.95
CA VAL A 520 22.21 14.56 -10.94
C VAL A 520 22.98 14.94 -9.67
N ALA A 521 22.65 14.36 -8.52
CA ALA A 521 23.40 14.57 -7.27
C ALA A 521 24.84 14.06 -7.40
N GLU A 522 25.05 12.90 -8.03
CA GLU A 522 26.39 12.39 -8.35
C GLU A 522 27.13 13.26 -9.38
N LEU A 523 26.44 13.69 -10.44
CA LEU A 523 27.04 14.47 -11.53
C LEU A 523 27.55 15.83 -11.03
N TYR A 524 26.73 16.55 -10.26
CA TYR A 524 27.06 17.89 -9.80
C TYR A 524 27.64 17.94 -8.38
N HIS A 525 27.67 16.81 -7.67
CA HIS A 525 28.05 16.75 -6.26
C HIS A 525 27.29 17.78 -5.40
N ARG A 526 25.96 17.82 -5.57
CA ARG A 526 25.05 18.73 -4.85
C ARG A 526 23.86 17.97 -4.28
N PRO A 527 23.26 18.42 -3.16
CA PRO A 527 21.91 18.04 -2.80
C PRO A 527 20.93 18.43 -3.92
N VAL A 528 20.11 17.48 -4.34
CA VAL A 528 19.19 17.62 -5.48
C VAL A 528 17.79 17.14 -5.09
N ILE A 529 16.76 17.87 -5.51
CA ILE A 529 15.36 17.43 -5.53
C ILE A 529 14.87 17.47 -6.98
N VAL A 530 14.27 16.36 -7.45
CA VAL A 530 13.65 16.28 -8.78
C VAL A 530 12.17 15.98 -8.61
N LEU A 531 11.33 16.79 -9.24
CA LEU A 531 9.87 16.80 -9.12
C LEU A 531 9.21 16.60 -10.48
N GLY A 532 8.11 15.86 -10.48
CA GLY A 532 7.19 15.74 -11.61
C GLY A 532 5.75 16.04 -11.17
N ARG A 533 4.81 16.16 -12.11
CA ARG A 533 3.39 16.31 -11.76
C ARG A 533 2.74 14.94 -11.56
N ASP A 534 1.97 14.79 -10.49
CA ASP A 534 1.05 13.66 -10.34
C ASP A 534 -0.29 14.01 -10.99
N ASP A 535 -0.57 13.44 -12.17
CA ASP A 535 -1.78 13.76 -12.94
C ASP A 535 -3.09 13.41 -12.23
N ARG A 536 -3.08 12.56 -11.19
CA ARG A 536 -4.30 12.22 -10.43
C ARG A 536 -4.66 13.30 -9.41
N THR A 537 -3.65 13.98 -8.87
CA THR A 537 -3.83 14.93 -7.76
C THR A 537 -3.53 16.37 -8.18
N GLY A 538 -2.86 16.58 -9.31
CA GLY A 538 -2.34 17.88 -9.75
C GLY A 538 -1.16 18.40 -8.92
N MET A 539 -0.65 17.63 -7.96
CA MET A 539 0.44 18.05 -7.08
C MET A 539 1.80 17.77 -7.71
N ALA A 540 2.81 18.58 -7.37
CA ALA A 540 4.20 18.26 -7.66
C ALA A 540 4.68 17.19 -6.67
N GLN A 541 5.21 16.09 -7.17
CA GLN A 541 5.72 14.99 -6.38
C GLN A 541 7.08 14.54 -6.89
N GLY A 542 8.00 14.23 -5.97
CA GLY A 542 9.29 13.74 -6.38
C GLY A 542 10.18 13.23 -5.28
N SER A 543 11.47 13.19 -5.58
CA SER A 543 12.49 12.55 -4.76
C SER A 543 13.72 13.44 -4.67
N GLY A 544 14.34 13.48 -3.49
CA GLY A 544 15.62 14.13 -3.25
C GLY A 544 16.75 13.16 -2.95
N ARG A 545 17.98 13.55 -3.30
CA ARG A 545 19.24 12.85 -3.01
C ARG A 545 20.30 13.85 -2.52
N SER A 546 21.14 13.41 -1.58
CA SER A 546 22.10 14.27 -0.90
C SER A 546 23.54 13.89 -1.17
N ILE A 547 24.43 14.73 -0.65
CA ILE A 547 25.86 14.46 -0.49
C ILE A 547 26.17 14.26 1.01
N PRO A 548 27.35 13.71 1.39
CA PRO A 548 27.67 13.43 2.79
C PRO A 548 27.53 14.62 3.76
N GLY A 549 27.88 15.83 3.30
CA GLY A 549 27.85 17.07 4.09
C GLY A 549 26.44 17.61 4.39
N PHE A 550 25.40 17.16 3.69
CA PHE A 550 24.05 17.72 3.81
C PHE A 550 23.03 16.72 4.36
N HIS A 551 22.17 17.16 5.30
CA HIS A 551 21.12 16.32 5.86
C HIS A 551 19.75 16.69 5.29
N LEU A 552 19.30 15.97 4.26
CA LEU A 552 18.06 16.31 3.53
C LEU A 552 16.82 16.43 4.43
N LEU A 553 16.54 15.42 5.26
CA LEU A 553 15.30 15.43 6.05
C LEU A 553 15.24 16.65 6.99
N SER A 554 16.29 16.91 7.77
CA SER A 554 16.41 18.10 8.62
C SER A 554 16.39 19.43 7.85
N ALA A 555 16.84 19.46 6.60
CA ALA A 555 16.65 20.63 5.75
C ALA A 555 15.17 20.83 5.38
N LEU A 556 14.47 19.75 5.01
CA LEU A 556 13.04 19.80 4.70
C LEU A 556 12.16 20.15 5.90
N GLU A 557 12.53 19.71 7.11
CA GLU A 557 11.84 20.06 8.36
C GLU A 557 11.78 21.59 8.59
N GLN A 558 12.80 22.33 8.13
CA GLN A 558 12.85 23.80 8.21
C GLN A 558 11.93 24.51 7.21
N MET A 559 11.34 23.77 6.26
CA MET A 559 10.44 24.26 5.22
C MET A 559 9.17 23.40 5.11
N ALA A 560 8.76 22.80 6.23
CA ALA A 560 7.59 21.93 6.31
C ALA A 560 6.28 22.65 5.90
N ASP A 561 6.19 23.97 6.05
CA ASP A 561 5.06 24.81 5.64
C ASP A 561 4.83 24.83 4.12
N VAL A 562 5.89 24.60 3.34
CA VAL A 562 5.86 24.56 1.87
C VAL A 562 5.38 23.18 1.36
N LEU A 563 5.54 22.14 2.19
CA LEU A 563 5.38 20.74 1.81
C LEU A 563 4.01 20.22 2.27
N ALA A 564 3.26 19.59 1.37
CA ALA A 564 2.04 18.87 1.73
C ALA A 564 2.36 17.52 2.41
N LYS A 565 3.43 16.86 1.96
CA LYS A 565 3.96 15.62 2.54
C LYS A 565 5.45 15.53 2.29
N PHE A 566 6.20 15.09 3.28
CA PHE A 566 7.61 14.73 3.11
C PHE A 566 7.99 13.61 4.07
N GLY A 567 9.10 12.96 3.78
CA GLY A 567 9.67 11.92 4.62
C GLY A 567 10.88 11.27 3.96
N GLY A 568 11.65 10.51 4.73
CA GLY A 568 12.87 9.86 4.26
C GLY A 568 13.95 9.89 5.32
N HIS A 569 15.20 9.93 4.89
CA HIS A 569 16.38 9.85 5.73
C HIS A 569 17.43 10.90 5.28
N ARG A 570 18.60 10.92 5.94
CA ARG A 570 19.68 11.89 5.68
C ARG A 570 20.05 12.04 4.19
N GLN A 571 20.10 10.94 3.44
CA GLN A 571 20.60 10.89 2.06
C GLN A 571 19.51 10.81 0.98
N ALA A 572 18.25 10.57 1.37
CA ALA A 572 17.16 10.39 0.41
C ALA A 572 15.81 10.77 1.02
N VAL A 573 14.99 11.52 0.29
CA VAL A 573 13.68 11.98 0.73
C VAL A 573 12.65 11.86 -0.39
N GLY A 574 11.38 11.70 -0.03
CA GLY A 574 10.23 11.90 -0.90
C GLY A 574 9.49 13.15 -0.50
N VAL A 575 9.04 13.93 -1.48
CA VAL A 575 8.36 15.22 -1.26
C VAL A 575 7.10 15.34 -2.12
N THR A 576 6.11 16.05 -1.60
CA THR A 576 4.88 16.41 -2.30
C THR A 576 4.47 17.82 -1.88
N LEU A 577 4.16 18.67 -2.86
CA LEU A 577 3.77 20.06 -2.66
C LEU A 577 2.85 20.54 -3.79
N GLU A 578 2.17 21.66 -3.56
CA GLU A 578 1.42 22.33 -4.61
C GLU A 578 2.39 22.88 -5.67
N GLU A 579 2.06 22.72 -6.95
CA GLU A 579 2.89 23.14 -8.09
C GLU A 579 3.32 24.62 -8.00
N ARG A 580 2.41 25.50 -7.56
CA ARG A 580 2.70 26.94 -7.38
C ARG A 580 3.79 27.24 -6.35
N ARG A 581 4.12 26.29 -5.47
CA ARG A 581 5.14 26.46 -4.40
C ARG A 581 6.51 25.90 -4.77
N VAL A 582 6.69 25.36 -5.98
CA VAL A 582 7.97 24.80 -6.43
C VAL A 582 9.09 25.84 -6.43
N ALA A 583 8.82 27.06 -6.89
CA ALA A 583 9.82 28.13 -6.88
C ALA A 583 10.23 28.56 -5.47
N GLU A 584 9.28 28.53 -4.53
CA GLU A 584 9.54 28.79 -3.11
C GLU A 584 10.42 27.70 -2.49
N LEU A 585 10.14 26.43 -2.81
CA LEU A 585 10.98 25.31 -2.40
C LEU A 585 12.40 25.45 -2.95
N GLU A 586 12.57 25.79 -4.23
CA GLU A 586 13.90 25.98 -4.84
C GLU A 586 14.72 27.03 -4.09
N ALA A 587 14.11 28.19 -3.82
CA ALA A 587 14.79 29.29 -3.14
C ALA A 587 15.22 28.90 -1.71
N ARG A 588 14.28 28.39 -0.90
CA ARG A 588 14.57 28.01 0.50
C ARG A 588 15.52 26.83 0.60
N PHE A 589 15.42 25.85 -0.31
CA PHE A 589 16.31 24.70 -0.32
C PHE A 589 17.76 25.10 -0.61
N ASN A 590 17.96 26.01 -1.57
CA ASN A 590 19.29 26.54 -1.87
C ASN A 590 19.86 27.39 -0.72
N GLU A 591 19.03 28.21 -0.08
CA GLU A 591 19.44 29.01 1.08
C GLU A 591 19.92 28.14 2.24
N VAL A 592 19.16 27.10 2.59
CA VAL A 592 19.57 26.14 3.64
C VAL A 592 20.84 25.38 3.23
N ALA A 593 20.98 25.00 1.95
CA ALA A 593 22.19 24.36 1.45
C ALA A 593 23.43 25.26 1.59
N LEU A 594 23.33 26.54 1.20
CA LEU A 594 24.42 27.51 1.35
C LEU A 594 24.78 27.78 2.82
N ALA A 595 23.80 27.74 3.72
CA ALA A 595 24.05 27.92 5.15
C ALA A 595 24.75 26.71 5.80
N CYS A 596 24.59 25.52 5.23
CA CYS A 596 25.11 24.27 5.78
C CYS A 596 26.39 23.76 5.11
N LEU A 597 26.67 24.14 3.86
CA LEU A 597 27.75 23.57 3.04
C LEU A 597 28.85 24.59 2.78
N THR A 598 30.09 24.12 2.84
CA THR A 598 31.30 24.85 2.44
C THR A 598 31.70 24.53 1.00
N GLU A 599 32.60 25.31 0.39
CA GLU A 599 33.12 24.99 -0.95
C GLU A 599 33.81 23.62 -1.02
N ASP A 600 34.46 23.19 0.06
CA ASP A 600 35.09 21.87 0.14
C ASP A 600 34.05 20.74 0.13
N ASP A 601 32.92 20.91 0.84
CA ASP A 601 31.81 19.93 0.82
C ASP A 601 31.21 19.76 -0.58
N LEU A 602 31.39 20.76 -1.44
CA LEU A 602 30.90 20.81 -2.81
C LEU A 602 31.89 20.20 -3.81
N MET A 603 33.05 19.73 -3.36
CA MET A 603 34.04 19.05 -4.20
C MET A 603 33.99 17.53 -3.99
N PRO A 604 33.98 16.73 -5.07
CA PRO A 604 34.09 15.28 -4.95
C PRO A 604 35.39 14.86 -4.27
N GLU A 605 35.29 14.09 -3.18
CA GLU A 605 36.45 13.53 -2.49
C GLU A 605 36.76 12.09 -2.94
N LEU A 606 38.04 11.79 -3.16
CA LEU A 606 38.54 10.44 -3.36
C LEU A 606 39.36 10.01 -2.14
N HIS A 607 38.80 9.11 -1.33
CA HIS A 607 39.51 8.57 -0.19
C HIS A 607 40.47 7.45 -0.62
N LEU A 608 41.74 7.59 -0.25
CA LEU A 608 42.80 6.61 -0.48
C LEU A 608 42.97 5.76 0.79
N ASP A 609 42.99 4.43 0.65
CA ASP A 609 43.06 3.50 1.78
C ASP A 609 44.49 3.22 2.24
N ALA A 610 45.42 3.14 1.29
CA ALA A 610 46.84 2.91 1.56
C ALA A 610 47.72 3.36 0.39
N GLU A 611 48.99 3.65 0.68
CA GLU A 611 50.02 3.79 -0.35
C GLU A 611 50.57 2.40 -0.74
N LEU A 612 50.80 2.19 -2.03
CA LEU A 612 51.30 0.93 -2.59
C LEU A 612 52.47 1.22 -3.54
N ARG A 613 53.55 0.47 -3.38
CA ARG A 613 54.63 0.42 -4.37
C ARG A 613 54.35 -0.67 -5.39
N LEU A 614 54.62 -0.41 -6.67
CA LEU A 614 54.33 -1.37 -7.74
C LEU A 614 55.08 -2.72 -7.60
N GLU A 615 56.16 -2.77 -6.81
CA GLU A 615 56.88 -4.01 -6.50
C GLU A 615 56.19 -4.91 -5.47
N GLU A 616 55.31 -4.35 -4.65
CA GLU A 616 54.49 -5.07 -3.68
C GLU A 616 53.29 -5.75 -4.36
N LEU A 617 52.89 -5.23 -5.53
CA LEU A 617 51.77 -5.73 -6.31
C LEU A 617 52.17 -6.98 -7.12
N ASN A 618 51.93 -8.15 -6.52
CA ASN A 618 52.05 -9.46 -7.15
C ASN A 618 50.74 -10.26 -7.03
N ASP A 619 50.65 -11.43 -7.67
CA ASP A 619 49.43 -12.25 -7.70
C ASP A 619 48.90 -12.61 -6.31
N LYS A 620 49.80 -12.82 -5.33
CA LYS A 620 49.40 -13.12 -3.95
C LYS A 620 48.77 -11.88 -3.31
N ALA A 621 49.43 -10.73 -3.38
CA ALA A 621 48.93 -9.47 -2.82
C ALA A 621 47.59 -9.06 -3.48
N ALA A 622 47.49 -9.19 -4.80
CA ALA A 622 46.24 -8.95 -5.52
C ALA A 622 45.13 -9.91 -5.05
N GLY A 623 45.44 -11.20 -4.88
CA GLY A 623 44.50 -12.19 -4.34
C GLY A 623 44.01 -11.87 -2.92
N GLU A 624 44.89 -11.40 -2.05
CA GLU A 624 44.55 -10.95 -0.69
C GLU A 624 43.59 -9.74 -0.71
N VAL A 625 43.83 -8.77 -1.59
CA VAL A 625 42.92 -7.64 -1.79
C VAL A 625 41.58 -8.12 -2.33
N LEU A 626 41.56 -8.97 -3.36
CA LEU A 626 40.32 -9.49 -3.95
C LEU A 626 39.49 -10.31 -2.96
N ALA A 627 40.12 -10.96 -1.97
CA ALA A 627 39.43 -11.68 -0.90
C ALA A 627 38.59 -10.78 0.03
N LEU A 628 38.80 -9.45 -0.01
CA LEU A 628 38.00 -8.47 0.72
C LEU A 628 36.59 -8.27 0.12
N ALA A 629 36.33 -8.76 -1.08
CA ALA A 629 34.99 -8.78 -1.67
C ALA A 629 34.01 -9.66 -0.85
N PRO A 630 32.68 -9.38 -0.86
CA PRO A 630 31.98 -8.44 -1.74
C PRO A 630 32.11 -6.98 -1.29
N TYR A 631 32.26 -6.07 -2.26
CA TYR A 631 32.34 -4.63 -2.00
C TYR A 631 30.95 -3.97 -2.03
N GLY A 632 30.76 -2.88 -1.32
CA GLY A 632 29.49 -2.14 -1.29
C GLY A 632 29.45 -1.14 -0.14
N CYS A 633 28.24 -0.71 0.25
CA CYS A 633 28.06 0.17 1.40
C CYS A 633 28.76 -0.43 2.64
N GLY A 634 29.55 0.35 3.39
CA GLY A 634 30.29 -0.12 4.57
C GLY A 634 31.47 -1.07 4.29
N ASN A 635 31.73 -1.48 3.05
CA ASN A 635 32.92 -2.23 2.64
C ASN A 635 33.34 -1.83 1.21
N ARG A 636 33.87 -0.62 1.06
CA ARG A 636 34.25 -0.09 -0.27
C ARG A 636 35.40 -0.91 -0.88
N GLN A 637 35.51 -0.86 -2.22
CA GLN A 637 36.68 -1.40 -2.89
C GLN A 637 37.91 -0.56 -2.47
N PRO A 638 39.02 -1.19 -2.06
CA PRO A 638 40.22 -0.46 -1.68
C PRO A 638 40.80 0.35 -2.84
N VAL A 639 41.11 1.62 -2.58
CA VAL A 639 41.81 2.53 -3.49
C VAL A 639 43.22 2.77 -2.97
N PHE A 640 44.22 2.40 -3.77
CA PHE A 640 45.63 2.55 -3.43
C PHE A 640 46.25 3.75 -4.12
N LEU A 641 47.11 4.47 -3.40
CA LEU A 641 47.93 5.53 -3.96
C LEU A 641 49.26 4.95 -4.47
N VAL A 642 49.59 5.20 -5.74
CA VAL A 642 50.92 4.96 -6.29
C VAL A 642 51.57 6.32 -6.56
N ARG A 643 52.55 6.69 -5.73
CA ARG A 643 53.23 7.98 -5.84
C ARG A 643 54.27 8.01 -6.96
N ALA A 644 54.39 9.16 -7.61
CA ALA A 644 55.44 9.49 -8.57
C ALA A 644 55.72 8.40 -9.63
N ALA A 645 54.66 7.73 -10.10
CA ALA A 645 54.74 6.74 -11.16
C ALA A 645 55.05 7.42 -12.50
N GLU A 646 56.03 6.90 -13.24
CA GLU A 646 56.39 7.40 -14.57
C GLU A 646 55.46 6.78 -15.62
N VAL A 647 54.78 7.63 -16.40
CA VAL A 647 53.97 7.17 -17.53
C VAL A 647 54.90 6.77 -18.67
N ARG A 648 54.89 5.50 -19.05
CA ARG A 648 55.68 4.98 -20.18
C ARG A 648 54.92 5.01 -21.49
N GLN A 649 53.60 4.85 -21.42
CA GLN A 649 52.72 4.82 -22.57
C GLN A 649 51.31 5.13 -22.08
N ALA A 650 50.57 5.96 -22.80
CA ALA A 650 49.14 6.13 -22.62
C ALA A 650 48.48 6.30 -23.98
N GLU A 651 47.33 5.68 -24.17
CA GLU A 651 46.56 5.81 -25.41
C GLU A 651 45.06 5.68 -25.17
N GLY A 652 44.28 6.35 -26.01
CA GLY A 652 42.83 6.25 -26.03
C GLY A 652 42.36 4.89 -26.54
N PHE A 653 41.28 4.37 -25.97
CA PHE A 653 40.56 3.18 -26.45
C PHE A 653 39.06 3.31 -26.20
N GLY A 654 38.26 2.37 -26.72
CA GLY A 654 36.80 2.42 -26.69
C GLY A 654 36.22 2.63 -28.09
N LYS A 655 34.88 2.61 -28.22
CA LYS A 655 34.23 2.79 -29.53
C LYS A 655 34.40 4.20 -30.08
N SER A 656 34.53 5.18 -29.19
CA SER A 656 34.68 6.59 -29.48
C SER A 656 36.01 7.17 -28.95
N GLY A 657 36.93 6.31 -28.49
CA GLY A 657 38.21 6.73 -27.90
C GLY A 657 38.06 7.38 -26.52
N GLU A 658 36.97 7.11 -25.82
CA GLU A 658 36.55 7.78 -24.58
C GLU A 658 37.28 7.28 -23.32
N HIS A 659 38.10 6.24 -23.41
CA HIS A 659 38.81 5.64 -22.28
C HIS A 659 40.32 5.69 -22.50
N VAL A 660 41.12 5.56 -21.44
CA VAL A 660 42.58 5.56 -21.53
C VAL A 660 43.14 4.26 -20.97
N ARG A 661 44.09 3.64 -21.69
CA ARG A 661 44.95 2.60 -21.13
C ARG A 661 46.36 3.15 -21.00
N ALA A 662 47.01 2.90 -19.87
CA ALA A 662 48.34 3.41 -19.59
C ALA A 662 49.26 2.34 -18.98
N ARG A 663 50.56 2.53 -19.19
CA ARG A 663 51.66 1.77 -18.57
C ARG A 663 52.36 2.67 -17.56
N LEU A 664 52.18 2.36 -16.28
CA LEU A 664 52.80 3.07 -15.19
C LEU A 664 54.07 2.33 -14.76
N TRP A 665 55.17 3.04 -14.61
CA TRP A 665 56.45 2.49 -14.19
C TRP A 665 56.89 3.06 -12.83
N GLN A 666 57.33 2.19 -11.93
CA GLN A 666 57.88 2.58 -10.63
C GLN A 666 58.88 1.50 -10.19
N ALA A 667 60.09 1.92 -9.80
CA ALA A 667 61.12 1.04 -9.23
C ALA A 667 61.37 -0.28 -10.02
N GLY A 668 61.40 -0.21 -11.35
CA GLY A 668 61.67 -1.37 -12.20
C GLY A 668 60.46 -2.26 -12.52
N ARG A 669 59.26 -1.94 -12.01
CA ARG A 669 58.00 -2.62 -12.32
C ARG A 669 57.13 -1.79 -13.24
N VAL A 670 56.38 -2.47 -14.11
CA VAL A 670 55.37 -1.87 -14.99
C VAL A 670 54.00 -2.42 -14.60
N LEU A 671 53.05 -1.52 -14.38
CA LEU A 671 51.64 -1.84 -14.18
C LEU A 671 50.82 -1.32 -15.36
N PHE A 672 49.97 -2.18 -15.89
CA PHE A 672 48.97 -1.80 -16.87
C PHE A 672 47.71 -1.34 -16.15
N VAL A 673 47.27 -0.12 -16.44
CA VAL A 673 46.05 0.46 -15.85
C VAL A 673 45.07 0.88 -16.92
N ARG A 674 43.78 0.84 -16.60
CA ARG A 674 42.69 1.40 -17.40
C ARG A 674 42.05 2.56 -16.63
N ALA A 675 41.80 3.67 -17.30
CA ALA A 675 41.03 4.79 -16.77
C ALA A 675 39.79 5.01 -17.66
N TRP A 676 38.62 4.93 -17.05
CA TRP A 676 37.34 5.08 -17.76
C TRP A 676 36.99 6.58 -17.89
N ARG A 677 36.44 6.98 -19.04
CA ARG A 677 35.99 8.35 -19.35
C ARG A 677 37.06 9.43 -19.09
N CYS A 678 38.31 9.14 -19.42
CA CYS A 678 39.47 9.97 -19.08
C CYS A 678 40.22 10.52 -20.32
N SER A 679 39.64 10.39 -21.51
CA SER A 679 40.31 10.77 -22.76
C SER A 679 40.61 12.26 -22.87
N SER A 680 39.81 13.13 -22.27
CA SER A 680 40.05 14.58 -22.22
C SER A 680 41.33 14.97 -21.48
N ARG A 681 41.81 14.10 -20.58
CA ARG A 681 43.02 14.30 -19.76
C ARG A 681 44.22 13.51 -20.28
N LEU A 682 44.14 12.93 -21.49
CA LEU A 682 45.20 12.10 -22.06
C LEU A 682 46.54 12.85 -22.20
N GLU A 683 46.52 14.14 -22.51
CA GLU A 683 47.72 14.98 -22.62
C GLU A 683 48.50 15.10 -21.30
N GLU A 684 47.82 14.96 -20.15
CA GLU A 684 48.47 14.92 -18.83
C GLU A 684 49.27 13.62 -18.62
N LEU A 685 48.98 12.57 -19.40
CA LEU A 685 49.60 11.24 -19.36
C LEU A 685 50.63 11.03 -20.48
N ARG A 686 51.30 12.09 -20.92
CA ARG A 686 52.39 11.99 -21.90
C ARG A 686 53.56 11.14 -21.38
N GLU A 687 54.28 10.50 -22.30
CA GLU A 687 55.45 9.68 -21.97
C GLU A 687 56.48 10.49 -21.15
N GLY A 688 56.97 9.90 -20.07
CA GLY A 688 57.90 10.52 -19.12
C GLY A 688 57.27 11.38 -18.04
N ALA A 689 55.96 11.66 -18.10
CA ALA A 689 55.26 12.37 -17.02
C ALA A 689 55.30 11.56 -15.72
N ARG A 690 55.40 12.25 -14.57
CA ARG A 690 55.27 11.63 -13.24
C ARG A 690 53.95 12.01 -12.62
N ILE A 691 53.21 11.01 -12.17
CA ILE A 691 51.88 11.18 -11.59
C ILE A 691 51.76 10.48 -10.24
N ASP A 692 50.93 11.03 -9.38
CA ASP A 692 50.32 10.29 -8.27
C ASP A 692 49.02 9.67 -8.81
N ALA A 693 48.94 8.34 -8.80
CA ALA A 693 47.81 7.61 -9.36
C ALA A 693 47.02 6.91 -8.26
N ALA A 694 45.70 7.11 -8.23
CA ALA A 694 44.78 6.35 -7.40
C ALA A 694 44.29 5.13 -8.18
N ILE A 695 44.59 3.92 -7.72
CA ILE A 695 44.29 2.67 -8.43
C ILE A 695 43.45 1.72 -7.60
N THR A 696 42.60 0.92 -8.25
CA THR A 696 41.87 -0.20 -7.66
C THR A 696 42.24 -1.50 -8.35
N ILE A 697 42.26 -2.61 -7.60
CA ILE A 697 42.53 -3.95 -8.12
C ILE A 697 41.20 -4.68 -8.35
N GLU A 698 41.05 -5.29 -9.52
CA GLU A 698 39.82 -5.94 -9.99
C GLU A 698 40.13 -7.36 -10.49
N ASP A 699 39.18 -8.28 -10.30
CA ASP A 699 39.26 -9.63 -10.87
C ASP A 699 39.19 -9.55 -12.40
N ASP A 700 40.01 -10.33 -13.10
CA ASP A 700 40.01 -10.41 -14.56
C ASP A 700 40.03 -11.87 -15.03
N ALA A 701 38.89 -12.53 -14.86
CA ALA A 701 38.66 -13.89 -15.34
C ALA A 701 38.93 -14.08 -16.84
N TRP A 702 38.82 -13.04 -17.67
CA TRP A 702 39.09 -13.14 -19.10
C TRP A 702 40.60 -13.22 -19.38
N SER A 703 41.39 -12.41 -18.68
CA SER A 703 42.85 -12.51 -18.70
C SER A 703 43.32 -13.87 -18.17
N ALA A 704 42.69 -14.38 -17.11
CA ALA A 704 42.97 -15.71 -16.56
C ALA A 704 42.74 -16.84 -17.58
N GLN A 705 41.63 -16.80 -18.32
CA GLN A 705 41.31 -17.79 -19.38
C GLN A 705 42.34 -17.81 -20.52
N ARG A 706 43.11 -16.73 -20.68
CA ARG A 706 44.15 -16.56 -21.69
C ARG A 706 45.57 -16.80 -21.15
N GLY A 707 45.69 -17.21 -19.88
CA GLY A 707 46.97 -17.49 -19.23
C GLY A 707 47.72 -16.25 -18.72
N PHE A 708 47.06 -15.09 -18.64
CA PHE A 708 47.59 -13.89 -17.99
C PHE A 708 47.22 -13.86 -16.49
N ALA A 709 47.74 -12.86 -15.77
CA ALA A 709 47.39 -12.63 -14.38
C ALA A 709 45.86 -12.55 -14.22
N PRO A 710 45.27 -13.18 -13.19
CA PRO A 710 43.82 -13.26 -13.00
C PRO A 710 43.21 -11.96 -12.44
N TRP A 711 43.94 -10.85 -12.53
CA TRP A 711 43.57 -9.57 -11.98
C TRP A 711 44.06 -8.43 -12.89
N SER A 712 43.44 -7.27 -12.74
CA SER A 712 43.76 -6.05 -13.47
C SER A 712 43.73 -4.84 -12.53
N ALA A 713 44.31 -3.73 -12.97
CA ALA A 713 44.26 -2.46 -12.25
C ALA A 713 43.46 -1.41 -13.04
N THR A 714 42.63 -0.67 -12.32
CA THR A 714 41.85 0.46 -12.85
C THR A 714 42.30 1.73 -12.13
N MET A 715 42.73 2.73 -12.88
CA MET A 715 43.09 4.05 -12.37
C MET A 715 41.81 4.88 -12.23
N ARG A 716 41.47 5.25 -11.00
CA ARG A 716 40.27 6.01 -10.64
C ARG A 716 40.46 7.49 -10.88
N ASP A 717 41.63 8.01 -10.53
CA ASP A 717 42.04 9.38 -10.79
C ASP A 717 43.58 9.48 -10.73
N PHE A 718 44.12 10.59 -11.20
CA PHE A 718 45.53 10.92 -11.08
C PHE A 718 45.74 12.43 -11.04
N ARG A 719 46.91 12.82 -10.54
CA ARG A 719 47.39 14.20 -10.57
C ARG A 719 48.89 14.22 -10.87
N PRO A 720 49.45 15.35 -11.34
CA PRO A 720 50.90 15.53 -11.39
C PRO A 720 51.54 15.20 -10.04
N ALA A 721 52.67 14.51 -10.05
CA ALA A 721 53.36 14.17 -8.81
C ALA A 721 53.74 15.44 -8.04
N GLU A 722 53.29 15.53 -6.79
CA GLU A 722 53.71 16.59 -5.88
C GLU A 722 55.03 16.20 -5.19
N PRO A 723 55.91 17.18 -4.85
CA PRO A 723 57.22 16.92 -4.22
C PRO A 723 57.16 16.19 -2.88
#